data_AF-A0A7G1I4Y3-F1
#
_entry.id   AF-A0A7G1I4Y3-F1
#
_cell.length_a   1.000
_cell.length_b   1.000
_cell.length_c   1.000
_cell.angle_alpha   90.00
_cell.angle_beta   90.00
_cell.angle_gamma   90.00
#
_symmetry.space_group_name_H-M   'P 1'
#
loop_
_entity.id
_entity.type
_entity.pdbx_description
1 polymer ?
#
loop_
_entity_poly.entity_id
_entity_poly.type
_entity_poly.pdbx_seq_one_letter_code
_entity_poly.pdbx_strand_id
1 'polypeptide(L)'
;MAAAADPTMPRSSVAAAVDSVAAGGQALGHLERALAGGPLALQLGAPPIAGRLTIELIACGSAVLTVPRCVRCGRTGKPLTRGDGAGVCQRCRAWQRASACSNCGRLKPVAARDAAGGPICELCRRHCGRADRTCGRCGKTAPIALRGRDGAADICVNCYRMPDAVCSVCGKRRECNFAATDRPICPSCSPKSTAACARCGAQRPPAARWPEGPVCDPCYTAALQHRGPCARCGSQRRLVAPPGPHADTCADCAGLPVTHTCTDCGIEDKLYEQNRCARCSLRRRTTALLTGADGQVPARLASLLEAICAARNPRSALNWLARSHGAALLADLAAGTLPATHQALDAHPRRRAADFLRHMLTAADVLAPRDEELTRTEQWLDDILHTVTPETAQRQLRGYATWQVMRRLRASAQRAARPRSYTGHARRNIRAAAEFLAWLHAHDRALTECTQADADAWLATGPAAGQVRDFLTWAARHGHSPTLTVAGPTHNTGTATSPDQRWTLTARLLHDETLDPTDRSAGCLLLLYGQQLSRIATITTNQVATRDGTVHVQLGEHDIPVPDPLGKVLTELARNGRAYTGTGSPTQTDWLFPGGLPGKPITASRLGERLRALGISAQAGRRAALIDLAAQLPAAMLADLLGLAPTTAVKWMRQAGGDWSGYAAELARARNHQP
;
A
#
# COMPACT_ATOMS: atom_id res chain seq x y z
N MET A 1 8.82 19.36 -59.76
CA MET A 1 9.86 19.43 -58.71
C MET A 1 9.54 18.56 -57.50
N ALA A 2 8.33 18.61 -56.92
CA ALA A 2 7.94 17.72 -55.81
C ALA A 2 8.02 16.22 -56.18
N ALA A 3 7.59 15.85 -57.40
CA ALA A 3 7.73 14.48 -57.92
C ALA A 3 9.19 14.03 -58.13
N ALA A 4 10.17 14.95 -58.15
CA ALA A 4 11.58 14.61 -58.21
C ALA A 4 12.15 14.22 -56.83
N ALA A 5 11.40 14.44 -55.74
CA ALA A 5 11.81 14.03 -54.40
C ALA A 5 11.53 12.56 -54.12
N ASP A 6 10.51 11.99 -54.78
CA ASP A 6 10.22 10.55 -54.78
C ASP A 6 9.67 10.15 -56.17
N PRO A 7 10.53 9.61 -57.06
CA PRO A 7 10.14 9.18 -58.40
C PRO A 7 9.13 8.02 -58.41
N THR A 8 8.95 7.33 -57.27
CA THR A 8 8.10 6.14 -57.17
C THR A 8 6.62 6.48 -56.94
N MET A 9 6.30 7.75 -56.64
CA MET A 9 4.93 8.19 -56.38
C MET A 9 4.16 8.56 -57.66
N PRO A 10 2.87 8.20 -57.77
CA PRO A 10 2.00 8.66 -58.85
C PRO A 10 1.89 10.20 -58.86
N ARG A 11 1.94 10.81 -60.05
CA ARG A 11 1.83 12.28 -60.20
C ARG A 11 0.50 12.83 -59.64
N SER A 12 -0.57 12.05 -59.69
CA SER A 12 -1.88 12.39 -59.10
C SER A 12 -1.82 12.52 -57.58
N SER A 13 -1.11 11.62 -56.89
CA SER A 13 -0.93 11.67 -55.43
C SER A 13 -0.06 12.86 -55.00
N VAL A 14 0.96 13.19 -55.79
CA VAL A 14 1.81 14.37 -55.54
C VAL A 14 1.02 15.66 -55.72
N ALA A 15 0.17 15.75 -56.75
CA ALA A 15 -0.70 16.91 -56.97
C ALA A 15 -1.70 17.10 -55.82
N ALA A 16 -2.38 16.03 -55.40
CA ALA A 16 -3.31 16.07 -54.26
C ALA A 16 -2.63 16.53 -52.95
N ALA A 17 -1.40 16.09 -52.70
CA ALA A 17 -0.62 16.53 -51.53
C ALA A 17 -0.23 18.01 -51.61
N VAL A 18 0.09 18.53 -52.80
CA VAL A 18 0.37 19.96 -53.02
C VAL A 18 -0.88 20.80 -52.79
N ASP A 19 -2.03 20.38 -53.31
CA ASP A 19 -3.30 21.09 -53.17
C ASP A 19 -3.77 21.15 -51.71
N SER A 20 -3.58 20.05 -50.95
CA SER A 20 -3.86 19.99 -49.51
C SER A 20 -3.02 20.99 -48.70
N VAL A 21 -1.73 21.16 -49.04
CA VAL A 21 -0.81 22.01 -48.28
C VAL A 21 -0.84 23.46 -48.73
N ALA A 22 -1.10 23.73 -50.01
CA ALA A 22 -0.98 25.02 -50.65
C ALA A 22 -2.25 25.42 -51.41
N ALA A 23 -3.41 25.40 -50.74
CA ALA A 23 -4.72 25.73 -51.30
C ALA A 23 -4.91 27.19 -51.82
N GLY A 24 -3.87 28.03 -51.87
CA GLY A 24 -3.96 29.42 -52.31
C GLY A 24 -2.68 29.96 -52.95
N GLY A 25 -2.80 30.96 -53.82
CA GLY A 25 -1.70 31.46 -54.66
C GLY A 25 -0.45 31.92 -53.91
N GLN A 26 -0.59 32.53 -52.73
CA GLN A 26 0.58 32.89 -51.89
C GLN A 26 1.31 31.66 -51.32
N ALA A 27 0.58 30.61 -50.96
CA ALA A 27 1.18 29.38 -50.43
C ALA A 27 1.91 28.62 -51.54
N LEU A 28 1.34 28.58 -52.75
CA LEU A 28 1.99 28.04 -53.95
C LEU A 28 3.27 28.82 -54.27
N GLY A 29 3.24 30.15 -54.29
CA GLY A 29 4.44 30.97 -54.52
C GLY A 29 5.51 30.82 -53.42
N HIS A 30 5.14 30.50 -52.18
CA HIS A 30 6.09 30.15 -51.12
C HIS A 30 6.71 28.76 -51.32
N LEU A 31 5.89 27.80 -51.75
CA LEU A 31 6.33 26.44 -52.02
C LEU A 31 7.25 26.38 -53.25
N GLU A 32 6.90 27.09 -54.31
CA GLU A 32 7.71 27.24 -55.53
C GLU A 32 9.09 27.81 -55.20
N ARG A 33 9.16 28.94 -54.48
CA ARG A 33 10.42 29.51 -54.00
C ARG A 33 11.21 28.56 -53.09
N ALA A 34 10.52 27.77 -52.27
CA ALA A 34 11.17 26.78 -51.42
C ALA A 34 11.78 25.64 -52.25
N LEU A 35 11.14 25.23 -53.34
CA LEU A 35 11.57 24.13 -54.20
C LEU A 35 12.47 24.54 -55.36
N ALA A 36 12.63 25.84 -55.64
CA ALA A 36 13.42 26.37 -56.77
C ALA A 36 14.87 25.84 -56.85
N GLY A 37 15.47 25.47 -55.71
CA GLY A 37 16.81 24.86 -55.62
C GLY A 37 16.86 23.33 -55.63
N GLY A 38 15.75 22.64 -55.93
CA GLY A 38 15.67 21.17 -55.98
C GLY A 38 14.92 20.52 -54.81
N PRO A 39 14.84 19.17 -54.77
CA PRO A 39 14.03 18.41 -53.81
C PRO A 39 14.59 18.38 -52.38
N LEU A 40 15.81 18.89 -52.17
CA LEU A 40 16.48 18.90 -50.87
C LEU A 40 15.65 19.58 -49.77
N ALA A 41 14.83 20.57 -50.12
CA ALA A 41 13.93 21.24 -49.17
C ALA A 41 12.91 20.28 -48.52
N LEU A 42 12.47 19.25 -49.26
CA LEU A 42 11.53 18.23 -48.79
C LEU A 42 12.23 17.17 -47.94
N GLN A 43 13.46 16.80 -48.30
CA GLN A 43 14.30 15.91 -47.50
C GLN A 43 14.67 16.53 -46.14
N LEU A 44 14.96 17.84 -46.12
CA LEU A 44 15.24 18.60 -44.90
C LEU A 44 13.97 19.00 -44.14
N GLY A 45 12.81 18.96 -44.79
CA GLY A 45 11.53 19.47 -44.29
C GLY A 45 11.53 20.96 -43.94
N ALA A 46 12.32 21.77 -44.66
CA ALA A 46 12.52 23.20 -44.37
C ALA A 46 12.55 24.05 -45.66
N PRO A 47 11.82 25.19 -45.73
CA PRO A 47 11.04 25.87 -44.67
C PRO A 47 9.74 25.14 -44.25
N PRO A 48 8.96 25.63 -43.25
CA PRO A 48 7.83 24.88 -42.68
C PRO A 48 6.79 24.37 -43.68
N ILE A 49 6.57 25.10 -44.78
CA ILE A 49 5.68 24.68 -45.86
C ILE A 49 6.18 23.44 -46.60
N ALA A 50 7.49 23.30 -46.80
CA ALA A 50 8.10 22.09 -47.36
C ALA A 50 7.99 20.92 -46.37
N GLY A 51 8.17 21.15 -45.06
CA GLY A 51 7.96 20.13 -44.04
C GLY A 51 6.52 19.63 -43.96
N ARG A 52 5.53 20.51 -44.14
CA ARG A 52 4.11 20.10 -44.26
C ARG A 52 3.88 19.24 -45.49
N LEU A 53 4.42 19.63 -46.65
CA LEU A 53 4.33 18.82 -47.87
C LEU A 53 5.02 17.46 -47.73
N THR A 54 6.18 17.38 -47.07
CA THR A 54 6.84 16.09 -46.78
C THR A 54 5.96 15.17 -45.94
N ILE A 55 5.27 15.71 -44.92
CA ILE A 55 4.36 14.90 -44.08
C ILE A 55 3.17 14.38 -44.89
N GLU A 56 2.56 15.23 -45.73
CA GLU A 56 1.45 14.81 -46.61
C GLU A 56 1.91 13.78 -47.65
N LEU A 57 3.10 13.95 -48.25
CA LEU A 57 3.65 12.96 -49.19
C LEU A 57 3.94 11.61 -48.52
N ILE A 58 4.40 11.60 -47.26
CA ILE A 58 4.55 10.38 -46.47
C ILE A 58 3.18 9.75 -46.19
N ALA A 59 2.17 10.55 -45.84
CA ALA A 59 0.81 10.06 -45.63
C ALA A 59 0.20 9.47 -46.91
N CYS A 60 0.55 10.00 -48.08
CA CYS A 60 0.19 9.47 -49.40
C CYS A 60 1.07 8.28 -49.86
N GLY A 61 1.98 7.77 -49.01
CA GLY A 61 2.72 6.54 -49.27
C GLY A 61 4.14 6.70 -49.84
N SER A 62 4.79 7.85 -49.69
CA SER A 62 6.21 8.00 -50.07
C SER A 62 7.10 7.00 -49.34
N ALA A 63 7.93 6.26 -50.08
CA ALA A 63 8.91 5.30 -49.54
C ALA A 63 10.30 5.92 -49.33
N VAL A 64 10.57 7.08 -49.95
CA VAL A 64 11.87 7.75 -49.93
C VAL A 64 11.96 8.81 -48.84
N LEU A 65 10.86 9.50 -48.54
CA LEU A 65 10.84 10.60 -47.58
C LEU A 65 10.69 10.08 -46.14
N THR A 66 11.50 10.63 -45.23
CA THR A 66 11.40 10.34 -43.80
C THR A 66 10.82 11.52 -43.05
N VAL A 67 10.17 11.26 -41.91
CA VAL A 67 9.58 12.33 -41.09
C VAL A 67 10.66 13.34 -40.70
N PRO A 68 10.52 14.62 -41.09
CA PRO A 68 11.55 15.62 -40.82
C PRO A 68 11.83 15.74 -39.32
N ARG A 69 13.11 15.61 -38.97
CA ARG A 69 13.60 15.76 -37.59
C ARG A 69 14.56 16.92 -37.50
N CYS A 70 14.50 17.66 -36.39
CA CYS A 70 15.48 18.70 -36.14
C CYS A 70 16.88 18.10 -35.97
N VAL A 71 17.84 18.48 -36.82
CA VAL A 71 19.23 17.93 -36.79
C VAL A 71 19.93 18.12 -35.43
N ARG A 72 19.57 19.16 -34.67
CA ARG A 72 20.18 19.46 -33.35
C ARG A 72 19.56 18.74 -32.16
N CYS A 73 18.26 18.45 -32.16
CA CYS A 73 17.57 17.92 -30.97
C CYS A 73 16.76 16.64 -31.22
N GLY A 74 16.74 16.14 -32.45
CA GLY A 74 16.06 14.90 -32.84
C GLY A 74 14.52 14.95 -32.80
N ARG A 75 13.90 16.05 -32.36
CA ARG A 75 12.44 16.15 -32.28
C ARG A 75 11.79 16.17 -33.67
N THR A 76 10.72 15.40 -33.81
CA THR A 76 9.82 15.34 -34.96
C THR A 76 8.56 16.20 -34.72
N GLY A 77 7.79 16.47 -35.77
CA GLY A 77 6.49 17.16 -35.68
C GLY A 77 6.55 18.64 -35.29
N LYS A 78 7.70 19.30 -35.44
CA LYS A 78 7.86 20.75 -35.21
C LYS A 78 8.19 21.47 -36.52
N PRO A 79 7.68 22.69 -36.75
CA PRO A 79 8.07 23.50 -37.90
C PRO A 79 9.59 23.69 -37.95
N LEU A 80 10.21 23.29 -39.06
CA LEU A 80 11.65 23.43 -39.29
C LEU A 80 11.93 24.63 -40.19
N THR A 81 12.97 25.37 -39.85
CA THR A 81 13.51 26.48 -40.64
C THR A 81 14.85 26.09 -41.22
N ARG A 82 15.25 26.67 -42.36
CA ARG A 82 16.59 26.45 -42.93
C ARG A 82 17.65 27.04 -42.00
N GLY A 83 18.48 26.16 -41.44
CA GLY A 83 19.78 26.48 -40.88
C GLY A 83 20.89 26.12 -41.87
N ASP A 84 22.14 26.30 -41.48
CA ASP A 84 23.35 26.12 -42.31
C ASP A 84 23.40 24.72 -42.94
N GLY A 85 22.73 24.55 -44.09
CA GLY A 85 22.55 23.28 -44.79
C GLY A 85 21.53 22.28 -44.22
N ALA A 86 20.80 22.59 -43.14
CA ALA A 86 19.92 21.60 -42.46
C ALA A 86 18.61 22.16 -41.89
N GLY A 87 17.62 21.29 -41.68
CA GLY A 87 16.36 21.62 -41.01
C GLY A 87 16.51 21.74 -39.48
N VAL A 88 16.25 22.93 -38.93
CA VAL A 88 16.38 23.22 -37.49
C VAL A 88 15.06 23.73 -36.93
N CYS A 89 14.60 23.17 -35.80
CA CYS A 89 13.40 23.66 -35.14
C CYS A 89 13.60 25.08 -34.57
N GLN A 90 12.51 25.84 -34.47
CA GLN A 90 12.47 27.19 -33.91
C GLN A 90 13.30 27.36 -32.62
N ARG A 91 13.18 26.44 -31.67
CA ARG A 91 13.94 26.49 -30.41
C ARG A 91 15.44 26.38 -30.64
N CYS A 92 15.90 25.39 -31.41
CA CYS A 92 17.32 25.23 -31.70
C CYS A 92 17.88 26.39 -32.53
N ARG A 93 17.09 26.94 -33.46
CA ARG A 93 17.46 28.12 -34.25
C ARG A 93 17.60 29.37 -33.38
N ALA A 94 16.72 29.54 -32.40
CA ALA A 94 16.81 30.63 -31.43
C ALA A 94 18.07 30.54 -30.55
N TRP A 95 18.53 29.32 -30.23
CA TRP A 95 19.80 29.09 -29.54
C TRP A 95 21.03 29.28 -30.42
N GLN A 96 20.97 28.95 -31.72
CA GLN A 96 22.05 29.27 -32.66
C GLN A 96 22.26 30.78 -32.80
N ARG A 97 21.18 31.56 -32.69
CA ARG A 97 21.20 33.03 -32.69
C ARG A 97 21.28 33.63 -31.28
N ALA A 98 21.68 32.85 -30.29
CA ALA A 98 21.85 33.37 -28.94
C ALA A 98 22.98 34.41 -28.93
N SER A 99 22.73 35.52 -28.25
CA SER A 99 23.72 36.57 -28.04
C SER A 99 23.78 36.92 -26.56
N ALA A 100 24.87 37.57 -26.15
CA ALA A 100 25.01 38.05 -24.79
C ALA A 100 23.91 39.08 -24.51
N CYS A 101 23.11 38.84 -23.48
CA CYS A 101 22.04 39.76 -23.13
C CYS A 101 22.62 41.09 -22.62
N SER A 102 22.15 42.24 -23.13
CA SER A 102 22.60 43.57 -22.68
C SER A 102 22.46 43.80 -21.18
N ASN A 103 21.53 43.10 -20.52
CA ASN A 103 21.24 43.31 -19.09
C ASN A 103 21.96 42.31 -18.16
N CYS A 104 21.98 41.01 -18.49
CA CYS A 104 22.59 39.99 -17.61
C CYS A 104 23.91 39.40 -18.14
N GLY A 105 24.38 39.82 -19.32
CA GLY A 105 25.59 39.31 -19.97
C GLY A 105 25.53 37.86 -20.44
N ARG A 106 24.54 37.07 -20.02
CA ARG A 106 24.46 35.64 -20.35
C ARG A 106 24.06 35.41 -21.80
N LEU A 107 24.73 34.47 -22.46
CA LEU A 107 24.35 33.94 -23.78
C LEU A 107 23.01 33.23 -23.70
N LYS A 108 21.98 33.85 -24.27
CA LYS A 108 20.61 33.33 -24.32
C LYS A 108 19.95 33.72 -25.65
N PRO A 109 18.91 32.99 -26.08
CA PRO A 109 18.10 33.42 -27.21
C PRO A 109 17.54 34.83 -27.01
N VAL A 110 17.64 35.67 -28.04
CA VAL A 110 17.13 37.05 -28.03
C VAL A 110 15.60 37.02 -28.04
N ALA A 111 14.99 37.61 -27.02
CA ALA A 111 13.53 37.67 -26.87
C ALA A 111 12.97 39.07 -27.20
N ALA A 112 13.75 40.12 -26.96
CA ALA A 112 13.45 41.49 -27.34
C ALA A 112 14.75 42.24 -27.60
N ARG A 113 14.66 43.47 -28.08
CA ARG A 113 15.76 44.42 -28.10
C ARG A 113 15.44 45.62 -27.20
N ASP A 114 16.44 46.18 -26.53
CA ASP A 114 16.29 47.42 -25.76
C ASP A 114 16.13 48.63 -26.69
N ALA A 115 15.92 49.82 -26.12
CA ALA A 115 15.76 51.06 -26.88
C ALA A 115 17.01 51.44 -27.71
N ALA A 116 18.18 50.93 -27.35
CA ALA A 116 19.43 51.09 -28.09
C ALA A 116 19.66 49.94 -29.11
N GLY A 117 18.70 49.03 -29.29
CA GLY A 117 18.78 47.90 -30.20
C GLY A 117 19.55 46.68 -29.66
N GLY A 118 20.03 46.72 -28.42
CA GLY A 118 20.77 45.65 -27.76
C GLY A 118 19.89 44.44 -27.40
N PRO A 119 20.40 43.20 -27.50
CA PRO A 119 19.60 41.99 -27.30
C PRO A 119 19.24 41.73 -25.83
N ILE A 120 17.96 41.52 -25.54
CA ILE A 120 17.45 41.16 -24.21
C ILE A 120 16.96 39.70 -24.21
N CYS A 121 17.40 38.90 -23.22
CA CYS A 121 16.92 37.54 -23.02
C CYS A 121 15.51 37.50 -22.40
N GLU A 122 14.77 36.40 -22.58
CA GLU A 122 13.38 36.27 -22.07
C GLU A 122 13.25 36.49 -20.56
N LEU A 123 14.27 36.14 -19.77
CA LEU A 123 14.27 36.35 -18.32
C LEU A 123 14.42 37.84 -17.98
N CYS A 124 15.40 38.53 -18.56
CA CYS A 124 15.59 39.97 -18.41
C CYS A 124 14.41 40.75 -19.01
N ARG A 125 13.82 40.30 -20.12
CA ARG A 125 12.60 40.90 -20.68
C ARG A 125 11.43 40.78 -19.70
N ARG A 126 11.29 39.64 -19.02
CA ARG A 126 10.26 39.43 -17.98
C ARG A 126 10.55 40.19 -16.68
N HIS A 127 11.82 40.39 -16.32
CA HIS A 127 12.21 41.15 -15.13
C HIS A 127 12.17 42.67 -15.36
N CYS A 128 12.65 43.17 -16.50
CA CYS A 128 12.68 44.60 -16.82
C CYS A 128 11.38 45.10 -17.46
N GLY A 129 10.61 44.22 -18.12
CA GLY A 129 9.33 44.55 -18.77
C GLY A 129 8.11 44.34 -17.88
N ARG A 130 8.27 43.80 -16.66
CA ARG A 130 7.28 43.95 -15.60
C ARG A 130 7.73 45.16 -14.81
N ALA A 131 7.17 46.34 -15.08
CA ALA A 131 7.23 47.41 -14.09
C ALA A 131 6.80 46.81 -12.76
N ASP A 132 7.66 46.85 -11.73
CA ASP A 132 7.25 46.50 -10.39
C ASP A 132 6.11 47.45 -10.03
N ARG A 133 4.94 46.88 -9.70
CA ARG A 133 3.75 47.64 -9.36
C ARG A 133 3.38 47.37 -7.92
N THR A 134 2.72 48.35 -7.31
CA THR A 134 2.21 48.24 -5.96
C THR A 134 1.12 47.19 -5.93
N CYS A 135 1.31 46.14 -5.15
CA CYS A 135 0.29 45.12 -4.96
C CYS A 135 -0.86 45.69 -4.13
N GLY A 136 -2.10 45.62 -4.63
CA GLY A 136 -3.29 46.07 -3.89
C GLY A 136 -3.65 45.21 -2.68
N ARG A 137 -2.97 44.07 -2.45
CA ARG A 137 -3.18 43.21 -1.27
C ARG A 137 -2.20 43.49 -0.15
N CYS A 138 -0.91 43.63 -0.46
CA CYS A 138 0.14 43.80 0.56
C CYS A 138 0.84 45.16 0.53
N GLY A 139 0.50 46.04 -0.42
CA GLY A 139 1.08 47.37 -0.57
C GLY A 139 2.53 47.40 -1.06
N LYS A 140 3.19 46.25 -1.23
CA LYS A 140 4.60 46.18 -1.64
C LYS A 140 4.73 46.27 -3.16
N THR A 141 5.76 46.98 -3.62
CA THR A 141 6.19 46.98 -5.01
C THR A 141 6.88 45.66 -5.31
N ALA A 142 6.27 44.85 -6.17
CA ALA A 142 6.77 43.51 -6.50
C ALA A 142 6.25 43.06 -7.86
N PRO A 143 6.84 41.99 -8.45
CA PRO A 143 6.32 41.41 -9.68
C PRO A 143 4.86 40.96 -9.52
N ILE A 144 3.99 41.47 -10.38
CA ILE A 144 2.54 41.15 -10.39
C ILE A 144 2.29 39.80 -11.06
N ALA A 145 1.56 38.92 -10.35
CA ALA A 145 1.07 37.64 -10.85
C ALA A 145 -0.28 37.77 -11.55
N LEU A 146 -1.19 38.58 -10.99
CA LEU A 146 -2.50 38.87 -11.58
C LEU A 146 -2.65 40.37 -11.80
N ARG A 147 -2.79 40.78 -13.06
CA ARG A 147 -3.13 42.17 -13.39
C ARG A 147 -4.60 42.39 -13.11
N GLY A 148 -4.88 43.45 -12.38
CA GLY A 148 -6.21 44.01 -12.23
C GLY A 148 -6.80 44.39 -13.59
N ARG A 149 -8.05 44.01 -13.82
CA ARG A 149 -8.91 44.54 -14.88
C ARG A 149 -10.20 45.01 -14.21
N ASP A 150 -10.90 45.95 -14.84
CA ASP A 150 -12.23 46.38 -14.41
C ASP A 150 -12.28 46.84 -12.93
N GLY A 151 -11.28 47.64 -12.53
CA GLY A 151 -11.18 48.19 -11.16
C GLY A 151 -10.59 47.24 -10.11
N ALA A 152 -10.30 45.97 -10.46
CA ALA A 152 -9.58 45.06 -9.56
C ALA A 152 -8.12 45.51 -9.37
N ALA A 153 -7.55 45.27 -8.19
CA ALA A 153 -6.17 45.64 -7.91
C ALA A 153 -5.16 44.61 -8.42
N ASP A 154 -3.95 45.07 -8.75
CA ASP A 154 -2.82 44.22 -9.12
C ASP A 154 -2.36 43.35 -7.93
N ILE A 155 -2.21 42.03 -8.11
CA ILE A 155 -1.79 41.10 -7.05
C ILE A 155 -0.39 40.55 -7.33
N CYS A 156 0.55 40.70 -6.39
CA CYS A 156 1.92 40.20 -6.53
C CYS A 156 2.01 38.67 -6.45
N VAL A 157 3.11 38.13 -6.98
CA VAL A 157 3.41 36.68 -6.95
C VAL A 157 3.35 36.04 -5.56
N ASN A 158 3.69 36.79 -4.51
CA ASN A 158 3.65 36.30 -3.13
C ASN A 158 2.24 36.32 -2.53
N CYS A 159 1.39 37.22 -3.02
CA CYS A 159 0.02 37.41 -2.53
C CYS A 159 -1.02 36.64 -3.36
N TYR A 160 -0.63 36.18 -4.54
CA TYR A 160 -1.50 35.41 -5.42
C TYR A 160 -1.71 34.00 -4.84
N ARG A 161 -2.97 33.69 -4.55
CA ARG A 161 -3.44 32.34 -4.25
C ARG A 161 -4.26 31.88 -5.45
N MET A 162 -4.05 30.64 -5.88
CA MET A 162 -4.80 30.09 -6.99
C MET A 162 -6.26 29.86 -6.55
N PRO A 163 -7.27 30.16 -7.38
CA PRO A 163 -8.66 30.08 -6.92
C PRO A 163 -9.13 28.64 -6.70
N ASP A 164 -9.95 28.43 -5.68
CA ASP A 164 -10.57 27.14 -5.37
C ASP A 164 -11.79 26.88 -6.25
N ALA A 165 -11.79 25.75 -6.97
CA ALA A 165 -12.93 25.27 -7.74
C ALA A 165 -13.09 23.74 -7.61
N VAL A 166 -14.26 23.22 -8.00
CA VAL A 166 -14.50 21.77 -8.05
C VAL A 166 -13.88 21.24 -9.34
N CYS A 167 -12.81 20.45 -9.22
CA CYS A 167 -12.10 19.96 -10.40
C CYS A 167 -12.99 19.05 -11.26
N SER A 168 -13.09 19.35 -12.57
CA SER A 168 -13.92 18.62 -13.53
C SER A 168 -13.51 17.15 -13.73
N VAL A 169 -12.28 16.78 -13.37
CA VAL A 169 -11.74 15.42 -13.53
C VAL A 169 -11.93 14.56 -12.27
N CYS A 170 -11.73 15.14 -11.08
CA CYS A 170 -11.74 14.35 -9.83
C CYS A 170 -12.90 14.69 -8.88
N GLY A 171 -13.71 15.70 -9.20
CA GLY A 171 -14.86 16.13 -8.39
C GLY A 171 -14.50 16.76 -7.04
N LYS A 172 -13.22 16.99 -6.74
CA LYS A 172 -12.78 17.53 -5.44
C LYS A 172 -12.57 19.04 -5.53
N ARG A 173 -13.01 19.77 -4.50
CA ARG A 173 -12.74 21.20 -4.33
C ARG A 173 -11.27 21.42 -3.97
N ARG A 174 -10.54 22.13 -4.83
CA ARG A 174 -9.09 22.39 -4.72
C ARG A 174 -8.73 23.68 -5.45
N GLU A 175 -7.55 24.19 -5.17
CA GLU A 175 -6.90 25.18 -6.02
C GLU A 175 -6.79 24.62 -7.44
N CYS A 176 -7.48 25.24 -8.40
CA CYS A 176 -7.58 24.76 -9.78
C CYS A 176 -7.02 25.77 -10.78
N ASN A 177 -6.37 25.25 -11.81
CA ASN A 177 -6.14 26.03 -13.02
C ASN A 177 -7.48 26.24 -13.74
N PHE A 178 -7.65 27.40 -14.36
CA PHE A 178 -8.87 27.76 -15.08
C PHE A 178 -10.14 27.69 -14.19
N ALA A 179 -10.00 28.06 -12.91
CA ALA A 179 -11.10 28.02 -11.94
C ALA A 179 -12.35 28.81 -12.37
N ALA A 180 -12.18 29.85 -13.20
CA ALA A 180 -13.25 30.69 -13.72
C ALA A 180 -13.88 30.17 -15.03
N THR A 181 -13.44 29.02 -15.55
CA THR A 181 -14.03 28.40 -16.74
C THR A 181 -14.91 27.21 -16.36
N ASP A 182 -15.61 26.67 -17.36
CA ASP A 182 -16.40 25.43 -17.29
C ASP A 182 -15.57 24.16 -17.00
N ARG A 183 -14.24 24.25 -17.13
CA ARG A 183 -13.31 23.12 -16.99
C ARG A 183 -12.15 23.43 -16.03
N PRO A 184 -12.42 23.64 -14.73
CA PRO A 184 -11.38 23.78 -13.72
C PRO A 184 -10.62 22.47 -13.52
N ILE A 185 -9.29 22.52 -13.60
CA ILE A 185 -8.44 21.33 -13.45
C ILE A 185 -7.43 21.55 -12.33
N CYS A 186 -7.46 20.70 -11.31
CA CYS A 186 -6.47 20.76 -10.24
C CYS A 186 -5.08 20.30 -10.73
N PRO A 187 -3.96 20.79 -10.16
CA PRO A 187 -2.61 20.45 -10.60
C PRO A 187 -2.32 18.95 -10.68
N SER A 188 -2.94 18.15 -9.81
CA SER A 188 -2.79 16.68 -9.84
C SER A 188 -3.49 16.02 -11.02
N CYS A 189 -4.58 16.61 -11.52
CA CYS A 189 -5.34 16.12 -12.67
C CYS A 189 -4.90 16.76 -13.99
N SER A 190 -4.02 17.76 -13.93
CA SER A 190 -3.46 18.38 -15.13
C SER A 190 -2.65 17.34 -15.94
N PRO A 191 -2.88 17.22 -17.27
CA PRO A 191 -2.12 16.29 -18.09
C PRO A 191 -0.64 16.63 -18.04
N LYS A 192 0.18 15.63 -17.73
CA LYS A 192 1.64 15.75 -17.67
C LYS A 192 2.22 15.25 -18.98
N SER A 193 3.13 16.01 -19.58
CA SER A 193 3.86 15.57 -20.77
C SER A 193 4.63 14.28 -20.46
N THR A 194 4.36 13.21 -21.20
CA THR A 194 5.10 11.95 -21.10
C THR A 194 6.31 11.95 -22.05
N ALA A 195 7.33 11.18 -21.70
CA ALA A 195 8.46 10.88 -22.58
C ALA A 195 8.94 9.45 -22.30
N ALA A 196 9.58 8.83 -23.30
CA ALA A 196 10.27 7.55 -23.11
C ALA A 196 11.39 7.72 -22.09
N CYS A 197 11.36 6.95 -21.00
CA CYS A 197 12.39 6.99 -19.98
C CYS A 197 13.72 6.44 -20.53
N ALA A 198 14.82 7.18 -20.39
CA ALA A 198 16.14 6.77 -20.87
C ALA A 198 16.64 5.44 -20.26
N ARG A 199 16.18 5.09 -19.04
CA ARG A 199 16.56 3.85 -18.36
C ARG A 199 15.66 2.64 -18.64
N CYS A 200 14.34 2.79 -18.49
CA CYS A 200 13.39 1.67 -18.61
C CYS A 200 12.55 1.67 -19.89
N GLY A 201 12.71 2.66 -20.78
CA GLY A 201 11.94 2.82 -22.01
C GLY A 201 10.46 3.22 -21.83
N ALA A 202 9.89 3.04 -20.64
CA ALA A 202 8.47 3.28 -20.39
C ALA A 202 8.06 4.75 -20.61
N GLN A 203 6.89 4.95 -21.22
CA GLN A 203 6.28 6.26 -21.43
C GLN A 203 5.70 6.80 -20.12
N ARG A 204 6.42 7.71 -19.46
CA ARG A 204 6.02 8.30 -18.18
C ARG A 204 6.38 9.78 -18.11
N PRO A 205 5.73 10.58 -17.24
CA PRO A 205 6.19 11.94 -16.98
C PRO A 205 7.63 11.93 -16.44
N PRO A 206 8.54 12.75 -17.00
CA PRO A 206 9.92 12.80 -16.54
C PRO A 206 10.01 13.46 -15.16
N ALA A 207 10.61 12.77 -14.20
CA ALA A 207 10.91 13.32 -12.87
C ALA A 207 12.20 14.14 -12.89
N ALA A 208 13.19 13.70 -13.66
CA ALA A 208 14.44 14.39 -13.88
C ALA A 208 14.85 14.32 -15.35
N ARG A 209 15.76 15.21 -15.76
CA ARG A 209 16.42 15.16 -17.08
C ARG A 209 17.91 15.12 -16.84
N TRP A 210 18.51 13.97 -17.10
CA TRP A 210 19.95 13.72 -17.00
C TRP A 210 20.59 13.78 -18.39
N PRO A 211 21.94 13.78 -18.50
CA PRO A 211 22.62 13.77 -19.79
C PRO A 211 22.17 12.62 -20.71
N GLU A 212 21.85 11.45 -20.14
CA GLU A 212 21.29 10.28 -20.84
C GLU A 212 19.85 10.47 -21.36
N GLY A 213 19.13 11.49 -20.89
CA GLY A 213 17.77 11.81 -21.31
C GLY A 213 16.76 11.98 -20.15
N PRO A 214 15.45 12.01 -20.47
CA PRO A 214 14.39 12.08 -19.45
C PRO A 214 14.31 10.77 -18.65
N VAL A 215 14.21 10.88 -17.31
CA VAL A 215 14.13 9.73 -16.41
C VAL A 215 12.82 9.78 -15.63
N CYS A 216 12.09 8.66 -15.58
CA CYS A 216 10.84 8.55 -14.83
C CYS A 216 11.09 8.46 -13.31
N ASP A 217 10.09 8.79 -12.49
CA ASP A 217 10.24 8.82 -11.02
C ASP A 217 10.75 7.51 -10.40
N PRO A 218 10.30 6.31 -10.82
CA PRO A 218 10.86 5.05 -10.32
C PRO A 218 12.36 4.90 -10.61
N CYS A 219 12.78 5.16 -11.86
CA CYS A 219 14.20 5.06 -12.24
C CYS A 219 15.05 6.14 -11.57
N TYR A 220 14.50 7.34 -11.41
CA TYR A 220 15.16 8.42 -10.67
C TYR A 220 15.33 8.04 -9.19
N THR A 221 14.30 7.49 -8.56
CA THR A 221 14.33 7.06 -7.17
C THR A 221 15.31 5.90 -6.97
N ALA A 222 15.27 4.87 -7.83
CA ALA A 222 16.19 3.74 -7.78
C ALA A 222 17.65 4.20 -7.87
N ALA A 223 17.95 5.13 -8.78
CA ALA A 223 19.30 5.68 -8.94
C ALA A 223 19.78 6.57 -7.78
N LEU A 224 18.86 7.19 -7.04
CA LEU A 224 19.21 7.92 -5.81
C LEU A 224 19.36 6.99 -4.60
N GLN A 225 18.75 5.80 -4.64
CA GLN A 225 18.80 4.80 -3.58
C GLN A 225 19.84 3.71 -3.82
N HIS A 226 20.50 3.72 -4.99
CA HIS A 226 21.56 2.77 -5.34
C HIS A 226 22.82 3.04 -4.52
N ARG A 227 23.04 2.19 -3.52
CA ARG A 227 24.16 2.27 -2.58
C ARG A 227 24.97 1.00 -2.62
N GLY A 228 26.26 1.17 -2.41
CA GLY A 228 27.17 0.05 -2.23
C GLY A 228 28.57 0.53 -1.91
N PRO A 229 29.50 -0.41 -1.71
CA PRO A 229 30.91 -0.08 -1.59
C PRO A 229 31.38 0.47 -2.94
N CYS A 230 31.95 1.68 -2.93
CA CYS A 230 32.51 2.27 -4.14
C CYS A 230 33.74 1.45 -4.59
N ALA A 231 33.80 1.07 -5.87
CA ALA A 231 34.90 0.28 -6.43
C ALA A 231 36.29 0.94 -6.24
N ARG A 232 36.33 2.28 -6.18
CA ARG A 232 37.58 3.05 -6.04
C ARG A 232 38.01 3.34 -4.60
N CYS A 233 37.09 3.70 -3.70
CA CYS A 233 37.43 4.11 -2.32
C CYS A 233 36.92 3.17 -1.22
N GLY A 234 36.22 2.09 -1.59
CA GLY A 234 35.66 1.09 -0.66
C GLY A 234 34.53 1.58 0.25
N SER A 235 34.32 2.90 0.35
CA SER A 235 33.32 3.50 1.23
C SER A 235 31.89 3.23 0.77
N GLN A 236 30.98 2.99 1.71
CA GLN A 236 29.55 2.88 1.45
C GLN A 236 28.98 4.24 1.05
N ARG A 237 28.75 4.43 -0.25
CA ARG A 237 28.32 5.70 -0.85
C ARG A 237 27.18 5.44 -1.85
N ARG A 238 26.56 6.53 -2.33
CA ARG A 238 25.69 6.45 -3.50
C ARG A 238 26.55 6.24 -4.75
N LEU A 239 26.21 5.24 -5.54
CA LEU A 239 26.96 4.91 -6.76
C LEU A 239 26.28 5.60 -7.95
N VAL A 240 27.06 6.36 -8.72
CA VAL A 240 26.54 7.24 -9.78
C VAL A 240 27.17 7.01 -11.14
N ALA A 241 28.37 6.42 -11.18
CA ALA A 241 29.13 6.17 -12.40
C ALA A 241 29.45 4.67 -12.52
N PRO A 242 29.38 4.08 -13.74
CA PRO A 242 28.74 4.63 -14.94
C PRO A 242 27.22 4.87 -14.73
N PRO A 243 26.58 5.77 -15.49
CA PRO A 243 25.15 6.05 -15.31
C PRO A 243 24.30 4.82 -15.64
N GLY A 244 23.54 4.34 -14.68
CA GLY A 244 22.66 3.19 -14.90
C GLY A 244 22.51 2.32 -13.66
N PRO A 245 21.97 1.10 -13.81
CA PRO A 245 21.94 0.10 -12.74
C PRO A 245 23.34 -0.48 -12.45
N HIS A 246 24.28 -0.36 -13.39
CA HIS A 246 25.67 -0.83 -13.25
C HIS A 246 26.60 0.19 -12.59
N ALA A 247 26.07 1.21 -11.93
CA ALA A 247 26.89 2.20 -11.25
C ALA A 247 27.65 1.54 -10.08
N ASP A 248 28.98 1.67 -10.07
CA ASP A 248 29.89 1.06 -9.09
C ASP A 248 30.80 2.10 -8.40
N THR A 249 30.80 3.35 -8.88
CA THR A 249 31.69 4.41 -8.44
C THR A 249 30.91 5.60 -7.88
N CYS A 250 31.35 6.16 -6.75
CA CYS A 250 30.72 7.31 -6.11
C CYS A 250 30.98 8.64 -6.82
N ALA A 251 30.21 9.68 -6.51
CA ALA A 251 30.32 10.98 -7.16
C ALA A 251 31.71 11.62 -6.98
N ASP A 252 32.26 11.59 -5.76
CA ASP A 252 33.60 12.10 -5.45
C ASP A 252 34.67 11.41 -6.30
N CYS A 253 34.67 10.07 -6.33
CA CYS A 253 35.65 9.28 -7.09
C CYS A 253 35.50 9.40 -8.60
N ALA A 254 34.31 9.76 -9.09
CA ALA A 254 34.03 10.02 -10.49
C ALA A 254 34.28 11.49 -10.90
N GLY A 255 34.69 12.37 -9.97
CA GLY A 255 34.86 13.80 -10.23
C GLY A 255 33.55 14.54 -10.51
N LEU A 256 32.43 13.99 -10.05
CA LEU A 256 31.09 14.57 -10.21
C LEU A 256 30.68 15.31 -8.93
N PRO A 257 29.91 16.42 -9.03
CA PRO A 257 29.42 17.11 -7.85
C PRO A 257 28.50 16.19 -7.04
N VAL A 258 28.76 16.09 -5.74
CA VAL A 258 27.85 15.41 -4.82
C VAL A 258 26.54 16.19 -4.78
N THR A 259 25.44 15.51 -5.10
CA THR A 259 24.11 16.09 -5.10
C THR A 259 23.21 15.26 -4.21
N HIS A 260 22.19 15.90 -3.63
CA HIS A 260 21.19 15.26 -2.81
C HIS A 260 21.71 14.74 -1.44
N THR A 261 22.67 15.45 -0.86
CA THR A 261 23.19 15.21 0.49
C THR A 261 22.22 15.77 1.53
N CYS A 262 21.87 14.95 2.52
CA CYS A 262 21.07 15.38 3.66
C CYS A 262 21.89 16.34 4.54
N THR A 263 21.34 17.51 4.87
CA THR A 263 22.01 18.48 5.75
C THR A 263 22.25 17.98 7.17
N ASP A 264 21.47 17.00 7.64
CA ASP A 264 21.53 16.55 9.04
C ASP A 264 22.43 15.34 9.21
N CYS A 265 22.24 14.31 8.39
CA CYS A 265 22.97 13.04 8.52
C CYS A 265 24.05 12.84 7.46
N GLY A 266 24.23 13.77 6.53
CA GLY A 266 25.22 13.66 5.46
C GLY A 266 24.94 12.57 4.41
N ILE A 267 23.84 11.82 4.53
CA ILE A 267 23.55 10.73 3.60
C ILE A 267 23.08 11.27 2.24
N GLU A 268 23.60 10.71 1.15
CA GLU A 268 23.17 11.02 -0.21
C GLU A 268 21.93 10.20 -0.58
N ASP A 269 20.72 10.77 -0.60
CA ASP A 269 19.45 10.07 -0.89
C ASP A 269 18.45 10.99 -1.61
N LYS A 270 17.30 10.47 -2.03
CA LYS A 270 16.17 11.31 -2.46
C LYS A 270 15.66 12.17 -1.30
N LEU A 271 16.10 13.42 -1.30
CA LEU A 271 15.70 14.44 -0.34
C LEU A 271 14.17 14.63 -0.34
N TYR A 272 13.62 14.87 0.85
CA TYR A 272 12.19 14.97 1.09
C TYR A 272 11.75 16.42 1.22
N GLU A 273 12.33 17.17 2.17
CA GLU A 273 12.05 18.59 2.38
C GLU A 273 13.32 19.34 2.78
N GLN A 274 13.46 20.61 2.38
CA GLN A 274 14.51 21.53 2.88
C GLN A 274 15.92 20.93 2.91
N ASN A 275 16.29 20.19 1.86
CA ASN A 275 17.56 19.45 1.74
C ASN A 275 17.81 18.35 2.79
N ARG A 276 16.76 17.77 3.38
CA ARG A 276 16.84 16.66 4.34
C ARG A 276 16.29 15.37 3.75
N CYS A 277 16.87 14.23 4.12
CA CYS A 277 16.33 12.93 3.75
C CYS A 277 15.01 12.65 4.49
N ALA A 278 14.24 11.67 4.00
CA ALA A 278 12.95 11.33 4.59
C ALA A 278 13.05 10.89 6.07
N ARG A 279 14.16 10.25 6.47
CA ARG A 279 14.36 9.78 7.85
C ARG A 279 14.68 10.92 8.82
N CYS A 280 15.52 11.88 8.43
CA CYS A 280 15.78 13.09 9.22
C CYS A 280 14.54 13.99 9.31
N SER A 281 13.81 14.14 8.20
CA SER A 281 12.55 14.87 8.18
C SER A 281 11.51 14.22 9.10
N LEU A 282 11.42 12.88 9.10
CA LEU A 282 10.57 12.12 10.00
C LEU A 282 10.94 12.38 11.46
N ARG A 283 12.22 12.21 11.83
CA ARG A 283 12.69 12.45 13.19
C ARG A 283 12.34 13.86 13.67
N ARG A 284 12.66 14.88 12.87
CA ARG A 284 12.34 16.28 13.19
C ARG A 284 10.85 16.51 13.43
N ARG A 285 9.99 16.02 12.52
CA ARG A 285 8.53 16.20 12.65
C ARG A 285 7.95 15.41 13.82
N THR A 286 8.43 14.20 14.06
CA THR A 286 8.04 13.40 15.23
C THR A 286 8.46 14.08 16.53
N THR A 287 9.70 14.56 16.63
CA THR A 287 10.18 15.33 17.79
C THR A 287 9.30 16.54 18.02
N ALA A 288 9.08 17.38 17.00
CA ALA A 288 8.24 18.56 17.12
C ALA A 288 6.79 18.25 17.53
N LEU A 289 6.23 17.11 17.11
CA LEU A 289 4.91 16.67 17.53
C LEU A 289 4.86 16.21 18.99
N LEU A 290 5.96 15.62 19.48
CA LEU A 290 6.08 15.05 20.82
C LEU A 290 6.66 16.03 21.85
N THR A 291 7.11 17.20 21.42
CA THR A 291 7.59 18.26 22.30
C THR A 291 6.41 18.81 23.12
N GLY A 292 6.51 18.68 24.44
CA GLY A 292 5.53 19.21 25.38
C GLY A 292 5.63 20.73 25.55
N ALA A 293 4.81 21.28 26.44
CA ALA A 293 4.81 22.72 26.76
C ALA A 293 6.14 23.20 27.37
N ASP A 294 6.93 22.29 27.93
CA ASP A 294 8.28 22.50 28.47
C ASP A 294 9.37 22.57 27.39
N GLY A 295 9.02 22.40 26.11
CA GLY A 295 9.98 22.42 25.01
C GLY A 295 10.83 21.15 24.90
N GLN A 296 10.55 20.11 25.70
CA GLN A 296 11.23 18.82 25.67
C GLN A 296 10.27 17.69 25.33
N VAL A 297 10.81 16.56 24.86
CA VAL A 297 10.01 15.35 24.67
C VAL A 297 9.90 14.63 26.03
N PRO A 298 8.68 14.35 26.55
CA PRO A 298 8.52 13.63 27.80
C PRO A 298 9.25 12.28 27.78
N ALA A 299 10.03 11.96 28.82
CA ALA A 299 10.86 10.74 28.88
C ALA A 299 10.06 9.45 28.62
N ARG A 300 8.81 9.40 29.11
CA ARG A 300 7.87 8.29 28.88
C ARG A 300 7.54 8.03 27.40
N LEU A 301 7.76 9.00 26.50
CA LEU A 301 7.48 8.90 25.06
C LEU A 301 8.75 8.68 24.23
N ALA A 302 9.93 8.60 24.84
CA ALA A 302 11.20 8.46 24.13
C ALA A 302 11.28 7.15 23.33
N SER A 303 10.85 6.03 23.91
CA SER A 303 10.77 4.72 23.23
C SER A 303 9.85 4.79 22.00
N LEU A 304 8.71 5.47 22.11
CA LEU A 304 7.78 5.66 21.01
C LEU A 304 8.35 6.54 19.89
N LEU A 305 9.07 7.62 20.25
CA LEU A 305 9.77 8.46 19.29
C LEU A 305 10.74 7.62 18.45
N GLU A 306 11.56 6.80 19.10
CA GLU A 306 12.52 5.92 18.42
C GLU A 306 11.82 4.88 17.54
N ALA A 307 10.73 4.26 18.03
CA ALA A 307 9.95 3.30 17.24
C ALA A 307 9.35 3.92 15.97
N ILE A 308 8.83 5.15 16.04
CA ILE A 308 8.32 5.87 14.86
C ILE A 308 9.46 6.21 13.90
N CYS A 309 10.59 6.72 14.42
CA CYS A 309 11.75 7.14 13.61
C CYS A 309 12.43 5.96 12.89
N ALA A 310 12.37 4.77 13.49
CA ALA A 310 12.97 3.57 12.94
C ALA A 310 12.09 2.85 11.91
N ALA A 311 10.94 3.42 11.54
CA ALA A 311 10.08 2.89 10.49
C ALA A 311 10.89 2.56 9.21
N ARG A 312 10.70 1.34 8.69
CA ARG A 312 11.36 0.87 7.44
C ARG A 312 11.04 1.74 6.25
N ASN A 313 9.82 2.28 6.19
CA ASN A 313 9.40 3.23 5.17
C ASN A 313 9.09 4.60 5.82
N PRO A 314 10.07 5.52 5.86
CA PRO A 314 9.87 6.84 6.47
C PRO A 314 8.79 7.68 5.80
N ARG A 315 8.55 7.49 4.49
CA ARG A 315 7.51 8.25 3.76
C ARG A 315 6.11 7.85 4.21
N SER A 316 5.87 6.56 4.48
CA SER A 316 4.61 6.08 5.05
C SER A 316 4.37 6.64 6.44
N ALA A 317 5.40 6.68 7.29
CA ALA A 317 5.33 7.28 8.62
C ALA A 317 5.08 8.79 8.57
N LEU A 318 5.76 9.52 7.67
CA LEU A 318 5.51 10.94 7.41
C LEU A 318 4.08 11.21 6.96
N ASN A 319 3.54 10.39 6.06
CA ASN A 319 2.16 10.49 5.62
C ASN A 319 1.17 10.20 6.76
N TRP A 320 1.49 9.24 7.64
CA TRP A 320 0.70 8.96 8.84
C TRP A 320 0.73 10.14 9.81
N LEU A 321 1.89 10.73 10.09
CA LEU A 321 2.00 11.93 10.94
C LEU A 321 1.18 13.11 10.40
N ALA A 322 1.20 13.31 9.08
CA ALA A 322 0.54 14.45 8.45
C ALA A 322 -1.00 14.31 8.34
N ARG A 323 -1.53 13.08 8.33
CA ARG A 323 -2.95 12.84 7.96
C ARG A 323 -3.75 12.03 8.98
N SER A 324 -3.10 11.38 9.94
CA SER A 324 -3.80 10.47 10.84
C SER A 324 -4.36 11.20 12.06
N HIS A 325 -5.56 10.78 12.48
CA HIS A 325 -6.11 11.18 13.77
C HIS A 325 -5.31 10.59 14.95
N GLY A 326 -4.57 9.49 14.73
CA GLY A 326 -3.67 8.93 15.74
C GLY A 326 -2.50 9.85 16.07
N ALA A 327 -1.97 10.58 15.08
CA ALA A 327 -0.93 11.58 15.30
C ALA A 327 -1.47 12.81 16.06
N ALA A 328 -2.71 13.23 15.79
CA ALA A 328 -3.35 14.30 16.57
C ALA A 328 -3.51 13.91 18.05
N LEU A 329 -4.00 12.69 18.32
CA LEU A 329 -4.10 12.15 19.68
C LEU A 329 -2.74 12.03 20.38
N LEU A 330 -1.69 11.71 19.61
CA LEU A 330 -0.34 11.64 20.12
C LEU A 330 0.18 13.03 20.52
N ALA A 331 -0.17 14.07 19.78
CA ALA A 331 0.12 15.46 20.16
C ALA A 331 -0.64 15.86 21.43
N ASP A 332 -1.91 15.45 21.57
CA ASP A 332 -2.71 15.71 22.78
C ASP A 332 -2.10 15.03 24.03
N LEU A 333 -1.57 13.81 23.88
CA LEU A 333 -0.83 13.11 24.95
C LEU A 333 0.49 13.81 25.32
N ALA A 334 1.21 14.34 24.32
CA ALA A 334 2.46 15.06 24.52
C ALA A 334 2.23 16.43 25.18
N ALA A 335 1.15 17.12 24.80
CA ALA A 335 0.71 18.38 25.40
C ALA A 335 0.10 18.20 26.81
N GLY A 336 -0.23 16.98 27.21
CA GLY A 336 -0.84 16.67 28.50
C GLY A 336 -2.36 16.94 28.56
N THR A 337 -3.01 17.23 27.42
CA THR A 337 -4.47 17.42 27.34
C THR A 337 -5.21 16.08 27.40
N LEU A 338 -4.57 14.99 26.96
CA LEU A 338 -5.07 13.62 27.09
C LEU A 338 -4.20 12.85 28.11
N PRO A 339 -4.79 12.19 29.13
CA PRO A 339 -4.02 11.29 29.99
C PRO A 339 -3.56 10.04 29.23
N ALA A 340 -2.32 9.61 29.45
CA ALA A 340 -1.78 8.36 28.92
C ALA A 340 -2.32 7.15 29.70
N THR A 341 -3.63 6.88 29.57
CA THR A 341 -4.30 5.75 30.22
C THR A 341 -5.20 5.00 29.25
N HIS A 342 -5.44 3.72 29.54
CA HIS A 342 -6.37 2.91 28.75
C HIS A 342 -7.79 3.49 28.73
N GLN A 343 -8.27 3.98 29.88
CA GLN A 343 -9.61 4.55 30.05
C GLN A 343 -9.80 5.83 29.22
N ALA A 344 -8.80 6.73 29.20
CA ALA A 344 -8.87 7.93 28.38
C ALA A 344 -8.98 7.61 26.87
N LEU A 345 -8.28 6.56 26.42
CA LEU A 345 -8.38 6.09 25.04
C LEU A 345 -9.72 5.38 24.75
N ASP A 346 -10.29 4.66 25.72
CA ASP A 346 -11.60 3.99 25.57
C ASP A 346 -12.75 5.01 25.45
N ALA A 347 -12.69 6.10 26.22
CA ALA A 347 -13.69 7.17 26.20
C ALA A 347 -13.63 8.04 24.93
N HIS A 348 -12.54 7.94 24.15
CA HIS A 348 -12.34 8.82 23.01
C HIS A 348 -13.33 8.53 21.86
N PRO A 349 -14.00 9.54 21.26
CA PRO A 349 -15.02 9.33 20.23
C PRO A 349 -14.47 8.63 18.98
N ARG A 350 -13.19 8.86 18.65
CA ARG A 350 -12.50 8.19 17.53
C ARG A 350 -11.85 6.87 17.95
N ARG A 351 -12.67 5.86 18.25
CA ARG A 351 -12.22 4.55 18.75
C ARG A 351 -11.09 3.91 17.94
N ARG A 352 -11.19 3.86 16.60
CA ARG A 352 -10.16 3.24 15.74
C ARG A 352 -8.79 3.91 15.84
N ALA A 353 -8.76 5.24 15.97
CA ALA A 353 -7.51 5.98 16.11
C ALA A 353 -6.91 5.78 17.51
N ALA A 354 -7.76 5.79 18.54
CA ALA A 354 -7.36 5.52 19.91
C ALA A 354 -6.86 4.08 20.10
N ASP A 355 -7.50 3.09 19.47
CA ASP A 355 -7.04 1.68 19.47
C ASP A 355 -5.67 1.53 18.82
N PHE A 356 -5.44 2.16 17.66
CA PHE A 356 -4.14 2.14 16.99
C PHE A 356 -3.05 2.78 17.86
N LEU A 357 -3.36 3.92 18.48
CA LEU A 357 -2.46 4.60 19.41
C LEU A 357 -2.20 3.79 20.66
N ARG A 358 -3.21 3.13 21.23
CA ARG A 358 -3.04 2.21 22.37
C ARG A 358 -2.06 1.10 22.03
N HIS A 359 -2.17 0.50 20.86
CA HIS A 359 -1.23 -0.52 20.40
C HIS A 359 0.20 0.03 20.27
N MET A 360 0.39 1.25 19.77
CA MET A 360 1.72 1.90 19.78
C MET A 360 2.25 2.12 21.19
N LEU A 361 1.43 2.66 22.09
CA LEU A 361 1.83 2.96 23.47
C LEU A 361 2.16 1.69 24.26
N THR A 362 1.38 0.62 24.09
CA THR A 362 1.69 -0.68 24.71
C THR A 362 2.94 -1.32 24.09
N ALA A 363 3.15 -1.19 22.79
CA ALA A 363 4.35 -1.72 22.14
C ALA A 363 5.64 -0.95 22.48
N ALA A 364 5.50 0.30 22.91
CA ALA A 364 6.60 1.15 23.38
C ALA A 364 6.70 1.19 24.93
N ASP A 365 6.01 0.28 25.62
CA ASP A 365 5.99 0.15 27.09
C ASP A 365 5.52 1.39 27.87
N VAL A 366 4.79 2.29 27.20
CA VAL A 366 4.16 3.46 27.83
C VAL A 366 2.88 3.08 28.57
N LEU A 367 2.15 2.07 28.06
CA LEU A 367 0.96 1.50 28.67
C LEU A 367 1.16 0.02 28.96
N ALA A 368 0.78 -0.42 30.15
CA ALA A 368 0.80 -1.84 30.50
C ALA A 368 -0.03 -2.68 29.50
N PRO A 369 0.41 -3.90 29.15
CA PRO A 369 -0.37 -4.80 28.30
C PRO A 369 -1.77 -5.08 28.89
N ARG A 370 -2.79 -5.01 28.04
CA ARG A 370 -4.19 -5.31 28.37
C ARG A 370 -4.81 -6.19 27.28
N ASP A 371 -5.65 -7.15 27.66
CA ASP A 371 -6.44 -7.93 26.69
C ASP A 371 -7.62 -7.09 26.19
N GLU A 372 -7.38 -6.34 25.12
CA GLU A 372 -8.37 -5.46 24.49
C GLU A 372 -9.63 -6.21 24.03
N GLU A 373 -9.53 -7.47 23.60
CA GLU A 373 -10.69 -8.22 23.14
C GLU A 373 -11.58 -8.62 24.33
N LEU A 374 -10.97 -8.98 25.46
CA LEU A 374 -11.68 -9.26 26.70
C LEU A 374 -12.39 -8.00 27.21
N THR A 375 -11.68 -6.88 27.38
CA THR A 375 -12.26 -5.62 27.87
C THR A 375 -13.40 -5.13 26.98
N ARG A 376 -13.25 -5.18 25.64
CA ARG A 376 -14.34 -4.84 24.72
C ARG A 376 -15.54 -5.78 24.83
N THR A 377 -15.31 -7.04 25.21
CA THR A 377 -16.40 -8.00 25.42
C THR A 377 -17.14 -7.74 26.71
N GLU A 378 -16.45 -7.26 27.74
CA GLU A 378 -17.06 -6.78 28.99
C GLU A 378 -17.93 -5.55 28.73
N GLN A 379 -17.40 -4.53 28.06
CA GLN A 379 -18.19 -3.34 27.67
C GLN A 379 -19.41 -3.69 26.81
N TRP A 380 -19.21 -4.56 25.81
CA TRP A 380 -20.30 -5.04 24.97
C TRP A 380 -21.35 -5.87 25.75
N LEU A 381 -20.93 -6.58 26.80
CA LEU A 381 -21.85 -7.32 27.65
C LEU A 381 -22.78 -6.35 28.40
N ASP A 382 -22.26 -5.24 28.91
CA ASP A 382 -23.09 -4.23 29.55
C ASP A 382 -24.12 -3.66 28.56
N ASP A 383 -23.69 -3.33 27.34
CA ASP A 383 -24.58 -2.84 26.28
C ASP A 383 -25.71 -3.83 25.95
N ILE A 384 -25.41 -5.12 25.75
CA ILE A 384 -26.44 -6.12 25.40
C ILE A 384 -27.38 -6.43 26.57
N LEU A 385 -26.90 -6.35 27.81
CA LEU A 385 -27.76 -6.51 28.98
C LEU A 385 -28.80 -5.39 29.07
N HIS A 386 -28.52 -4.18 28.57
CA HIS A 386 -29.50 -3.10 28.54
C HIS A 386 -30.56 -3.26 27.44
N THR A 387 -30.34 -4.11 26.44
CA THR A 387 -31.32 -4.36 25.37
C THR A 387 -32.40 -5.38 25.71
N VAL A 388 -32.26 -6.11 26.83
CA VAL A 388 -33.15 -7.21 27.19
C VAL A 388 -34.16 -6.76 28.24
N THR A 389 -35.45 -6.88 27.89
CA THR A 389 -36.60 -6.69 28.77
C THR A 389 -37.43 -7.97 28.78
N PRO A 390 -38.09 -8.36 29.89
CA PRO A 390 -38.19 -7.69 31.20
C PRO A 390 -36.99 -7.95 32.14
N GLU A 391 -36.94 -7.29 33.31
CA GLU A 391 -35.82 -7.37 34.28
C GLU A 391 -35.49 -8.80 34.75
N THR A 392 -36.47 -9.72 34.75
CA THR A 392 -36.26 -11.13 35.08
C THR A 392 -35.37 -11.83 34.05
N ALA A 393 -35.65 -11.63 32.75
CA ALA A 393 -34.84 -12.13 31.64
C ALA A 393 -33.44 -11.50 31.65
N GLN A 394 -33.34 -10.20 31.96
CA GLN A 394 -32.06 -9.51 32.11
C GLN A 394 -31.20 -10.12 33.23
N ARG A 395 -31.79 -10.42 34.39
CA ARG A 395 -31.09 -11.08 35.51
C ARG A 395 -30.59 -12.47 35.14
N GLN A 396 -31.40 -13.26 34.45
CA GLN A 396 -31.03 -14.60 33.97
C GLN A 396 -29.87 -14.53 32.97
N LEU A 397 -29.94 -13.61 31.99
CA LEU A 397 -28.87 -13.39 31.03
C LEU A 397 -27.58 -12.93 31.70
N ARG A 398 -27.66 -12.01 32.67
CA ARG A 398 -26.50 -11.54 33.46
C ARG A 398 -25.87 -12.69 34.23
N GLY A 399 -26.67 -13.55 34.85
CA GLY A 399 -26.21 -14.74 35.57
C GLY A 399 -25.44 -15.69 34.65
N TYR A 400 -26.03 -16.05 33.52
CA TYR A 400 -25.40 -16.91 32.51
C TYR A 400 -24.10 -16.29 31.96
N ALA A 401 -24.17 -15.04 31.52
CA ALA A 401 -23.04 -14.35 30.90
C ALA A 401 -21.87 -14.23 31.88
N THR A 402 -22.11 -13.79 33.11
CA THR A 402 -21.03 -13.60 34.11
C THR A 402 -20.45 -14.93 34.59
N TRP A 403 -21.30 -15.85 35.05
CA TRP A 403 -20.84 -17.04 35.78
C TRP A 403 -20.41 -18.19 34.89
N GLN A 404 -21.00 -18.31 33.71
CA GLN A 404 -20.70 -19.42 32.79
C GLN A 404 -19.84 -18.98 31.62
N VAL A 405 -20.20 -17.91 30.89
CA VAL A 405 -19.48 -17.51 29.67
C VAL A 405 -18.20 -16.73 30.00
N MET A 406 -18.30 -15.64 30.75
CA MET A 406 -17.18 -14.75 31.08
C MET A 406 -16.19 -15.41 32.03
N ARG A 407 -16.64 -16.23 32.98
CA ARG A 407 -15.74 -17.05 33.81
C ARG A 407 -14.86 -17.97 32.97
N ARG A 408 -15.44 -18.70 32.00
CA ARG A 408 -14.69 -19.57 31.07
C ARG A 408 -13.73 -18.75 30.21
N LEU A 409 -14.17 -17.60 29.72
CA LEU A 409 -13.35 -16.70 28.91
C LEU A 409 -12.15 -16.14 29.69
N ARG A 410 -12.37 -15.64 30.91
CA ARG A 410 -11.31 -15.13 31.80
C ARG A 410 -10.32 -16.22 32.19
N ALA A 411 -10.79 -17.41 32.54
CA ALA A 411 -9.93 -18.56 32.82
C ALA A 411 -9.08 -18.95 31.60
N SER A 412 -9.67 -18.91 30.40
CA SER A 412 -8.93 -19.15 29.15
C SER A 412 -7.89 -18.07 28.88
N ALA A 413 -8.21 -16.80 29.17
CA ALA A 413 -7.30 -15.67 29.00
C ALA A 413 -6.08 -15.80 29.93
N GLN A 414 -6.31 -16.19 31.19
CA GLN A 414 -5.25 -16.37 32.20
C GLN A 414 -4.30 -17.52 31.87
N ARG A 415 -4.81 -18.63 31.29
CA ARG A 415 -3.98 -19.78 30.91
C ARG A 415 -3.24 -19.57 29.58
N ALA A 416 -3.69 -18.64 28.75
CA ALA A 416 -3.04 -18.38 27.48
C ALA A 416 -1.74 -17.62 27.74
N ALA A 417 -0.60 -18.22 27.38
CA ALA A 417 0.67 -17.50 27.23
C ALA A 417 0.64 -16.44 26.10
N ARG A 418 -0.54 -16.13 25.55
CA ARG A 418 -0.75 -15.23 24.41
C ARG A 418 -1.75 -14.12 24.78
N PRO A 419 -1.47 -12.86 24.39
CA PRO A 419 -2.24 -11.69 24.79
C PRO A 419 -3.52 -11.47 23.94
N ARG A 420 -4.22 -12.54 23.54
CA ARG A 420 -5.43 -12.43 22.72
C ARG A 420 -6.44 -13.54 23.00
N SER A 421 -7.53 -13.16 23.67
CA SER A 421 -8.69 -14.04 23.90
C SER A 421 -9.58 -14.14 22.66
N TYR A 422 -9.98 -15.37 22.31
CA TYR A 422 -10.96 -15.59 21.24
C TYR A 422 -12.39 -15.40 21.79
N THR A 423 -12.92 -14.18 21.64
CA THR A 423 -14.21 -13.78 22.24
C THR A 423 -15.43 -14.04 21.34
N GLY A 424 -15.21 -14.33 20.05
CA GLY A 424 -16.29 -14.45 19.08
C GLY A 424 -17.32 -15.52 19.42
N HIS A 425 -16.89 -16.67 19.98
CA HIS A 425 -17.82 -17.71 20.42
C HIS A 425 -18.62 -17.29 21.67
N ALA A 426 -17.95 -16.66 22.65
CA ALA A 426 -18.59 -16.13 23.85
C ALA A 426 -19.70 -15.11 23.50
N ARG A 427 -19.39 -14.14 22.63
CA ARG A 427 -20.35 -13.14 22.17
C ARG A 427 -21.53 -13.75 21.42
N ARG A 428 -21.26 -14.76 20.59
CA ARG A 428 -22.28 -15.52 19.87
C ARG A 428 -23.26 -16.23 20.82
N ASN A 429 -22.75 -16.92 21.85
CA ASN A 429 -23.60 -17.60 22.83
C ASN A 429 -24.45 -16.61 23.64
N ILE A 430 -23.85 -15.50 24.12
CA ILE A 430 -24.58 -14.46 24.86
C ILE A 430 -25.65 -13.82 23.98
N ARG A 431 -25.34 -13.54 22.71
CA ARG A 431 -26.31 -12.98 21.75
C ARG A 431 -27.46 -13.96 21.49
N ALA A 432 -27.17 -15.23 21.24
CA ALA A 432 -28.20 -16.24 21.01
C ALA A 432 -29.13 -16.39 22.22
N ALA A 433 -28.60 -16.28 23.45
CA ALA A 433 -29.41 -16.26 24.67
C ALA A 433 -30.30 -15.01 24.77
N ALA A 434 -29.74 -13.83 24.46
CA ALA A 434 -30.50 -12.58 24.45
C ALA A 434 -31.62 -12.58 23.41
N GLU A 435 -31.33 -13.04 22.19
CA GLU A 435 -32.31 -13.16 21.10
C GLU A 435 -33.42 -14.16 21.44
N PHE A 436 -33.08 -15.30 22.06
CA PHE A 436 -34.06 -16.27 22.51
C PHE A 436 -34.97 -15.72 23.63
N LEU A 437 -34.42 -15.01 24.60
CA LEU A 437 -35.20 -14.38 25.67
C LEU A 437 -36.14 -13.30 25.12
N ALA A 438 -35.68 -12.50 24.16
CA ALA A 438 -36.51 -11.52 23.46
C ALA A 438 -37.62 -12.21 22.64
N TRP A 439 -37.30 -13.33 21.99
CA TRP A 439 -38.28 -14.13 21.25
C TRP A 439 -39.37 -14.71 22.17
N LEU A 440 -39.00 -15.28 23.31
CA LEU A 440 -39.96 -15.76 24.31
C LEU A 440 -40.86 -14.63 24.82
N HIS A 441 -40.29 -13.47 25.10
CA HIS A 441 -41.06 -12.31 25.54
C HIS A 441 -42.06 -11.85 24.47
N ALA A 442 -41.69 -11.87 23.19
CA ALA A 442 -42.59 -11.53 22.09
C ALA A 442 -43.74 -12.55 21.88
N HIS A 443 -43.65 -13.75 22.47
CA HIS A 443 -44.69 -14.78 22.45
C HIS A 443 -45.41 -14.89 23.80
N ASP A 444 -45.25 -13.90 24.68
CA ASP A 444 -45.82 -13.86 26.04
C ASP A 444 -45.51 -15.12 26.87
N ARG A 445 -44.30 -15.66 26.71
CA ARG A 445 -43.82 -16.84 27.45
C ARG A 445 -42.69 -16.48 28.42
N ALA A 446 -42.79 -16.98 29.64
CA ALA A 446 -41.68 -16.96 30.59
C ALA A 446 -40.73 -18.14 30.36
N LEU A 447 -39.44 -17.96 30.68
CA LEU A 447 -38.43 -19.02 30.55
C LEU A 447 -38.78 -20.27 31.39
N THR A 448 -39.47 -20.09 32.52
CA THR A 448 -39.94 -21.16 33.41
C THR A 448 -41.08 -21.98 32.81
N GLU A 449 -41.86 -21.40 31.91
CA GLU A 449 -43.02 -22.02 31.24
C GLU A 449 -42.66 -22.57 29.85
N CYS A 450 -41.41 -22.39 29.44
CA CYS A 450 -40.92 -22.78 28.13
C CYS A 450 -41.03 -24.31 27.94
N THR A 451 -41.70 -24.73 26.87
CA THR A 451 -41.90 -26.13 26.52
C THR A 451 -40.93 -26.59 25.43
N GLN A 452 -40.88 -27.90 25.19
CA GLN A 452 -40.11 -28.45 24.06
C GLN A 452 -40.61 -27.90 22.70
N ALA A 453 -41.92 -27.68 22.56
CA ALA A 453 -42.49 -27.12 21.34
C ALA A 453 -42.00 -25.68 21.07
N ASP A 454 -41.84 -24.87 22.12
CA ASP A 454 -41.28 -23.52 22.00
C ASP A 454 -39.81 -23.55 21.59
N ALA A 455 -39.04 -24.48 22.16
CA ALA A 455 -37.64 -24.69 21.77
C ALA A 455 -37.51 -25.13 20.30
N ASP A 456 -38.37 -26.05 19.85
CA ASP A 456 -38.37 -26.52 18.45
C ASP A 456 -38.81 -25.41 17.48
N ALA A 457 -39.79 -24.60 17.85
CA ALA A 457 -40.22 -23.42 17.09
C ALA A 457 -39.09 -22.39 16.96
N TRP A 458 -38.32 -22.14 18.02
CA TRP A 458 -37.12 -21.32 17.97
C TRP A 458 -36.07 -21.90 17.02
N LEU A 459 -35.82 -23.22 17.07
CA LEU A 459 -34.84 -23.87 16.20
C LEU A 459 -35.21 -23.79 14.71
N ALA A 460 -36.49 -23.66 14.38
CA ALA A 460 -36.98 -23.46 13.02
C ALA A 460 -36.63 -22.06 12.44
N THR A 461 -36.28 -21.08 13.28
CA THR A 461 -35.94 -19.71 12.81
C THR A 461 -34.63 -19.65 12.01
N GLY A 462 -33.74 -20.63 12.17
CA GLY A 462 -32.56 -20.77 11.34
C GLY A 462 -31.40 -21.52 11.99
N PRO A 463 -30.33 -21.82 11.22
CA PRO A 463 -29.22 -22.65 11.68
C PRO A 463 -28.40 -22.04 12.84
N ALA A 464 -28.49 -20.72 13.06
CA ALA A 464 -27.84 -20.05 14.18
C ALA A 464 -28.57 -20.25 15.52
N ALA A 465 -29.86 -20.61 15.49
CA ALA A 465 -30.71 -20.77 16.68
C ALA A 465 -30.16 -21.83 17.66
N GLY A 466 -29.50 -22.88 17.15
CA GLY A 466 -28.91 -23.95 17.95
C GLY A 466 -27.75 -23.53 18.87
N GLN A 467 -27.28 -22.28 18.77
CA GLN A 467 -26.30 -21.70 19.71
C GLN A 467 -26.88 -21.43 21.10
N VAL A 468 -28.22 -21.39 21.23
CA VAL A 468 -28.92 -21.22 22.51
C VAL A 468 -28.72 -22.39 23.49
N ARG A 469 -28.27 -23.55 23.00
CA ARG A 469 -28.15 -24.77 23.81
C ARG A 469 -27.36 -24.58 25.10
N ASP A 470 -26.21 -23.90 25.04
CA ASP A 470 -25.35 -23.69 26.22
C ASP A 470 -26.07 -22.85 27.29
N PHE A 471 -26.93 -21.91 26.88
CA PHE A 471 -27.80 -21.15 27.78
C PHE A 471 -28.92 -22.01 28.36
N LEU A 472 -29.68 -22.74 27.54
CA LEU A 472 -30.77 -23.61 28.03
C LEU A 472 -30.26 -24.71 28.97
N THR A 473 -29.10 -25.28 28.66
CA THR A 473 -28.45 -26.27 29.53
C THR A 473 -28.04 -25.64 30.87
N TRP A 474 -27.57 -24.39 30.88
CA TRP A 474 -27.29 -23.66 32.12
C TRP A 474 -28.56 -23.33 32.88
N ALA A 475 -29.59 -22.83 32.20
CA ALA A 475 -30.87 -22.43 32.78
C ALA A 475 -31.57 -23.61 33.47
N ALA A 476 -31.62 -24.77 32.82
CA ALA A 476 -32.18 -25.99 33.40
C ALA A 476 -31.43 -26.44 34.67
N ARG A 477 -30.09 -26.41 34.66
CA ARG A 477 -29.27 -26.77 35.84
C ARG A 477 -29.48 -25.84 37.04
N HIS A 478 -29.90 -24.60 36.81
CA HIS A 478 -30.13 -23.61 37.87
C HIS A 478 -31.62 -23.38 38.17
N GLY A 479 -32.50 -24.24 37.64
CA GLY A 479 -33.95 -24.16 37.90
C GLY A 479 -34.67 -22.99 37.22
N HIS A 480 -34.09 -22.40 36.18
CA HIS A 480 -34.70 -21.28 35.43
C HIS A 480 -35.57 -21.74 34.25
N SER A 481 -35.40 -22.98 33.77
CA SER A 481 -36.23 -23.59 32.74
C SER A 481 -36.40 -25.09 33.01
N PRO A 482 -37.39 -25.75 32.40
CA PRO A 482 -37.41 -27.20 32.25
C PRO A 482 -36.18 -27.70 31.45
N THR A 483 -35.90 -29.00 31.53
CA THR A 483 -34.85 -29.63 30.71
C THR A 483 -35.33 -29.74 29.27
N LEU A 484 -34.80 -28.88 28.40
CA LEU A 484 -35.14 -28.82 26.98
C LEU A 484 -34.04 -29.47 26.13
N THR A 485 -34.45 -30.23 25.12
CA THR A 485 -33.54 -30.93 24.21
C THR A 485 -33.27 -30.06 23.00
N VAL A 486 -32.02 -29.63 22.82
CA VAL A 486 -31.59 -28.89 21.64
C VAL A 486 -30.43 -29.62 20.98
N ALA A 487 -30.64 -30.05 19.73
CA ALA A 487 -29.61 -30.75 18.96
C ALA A 487 -28.33 -29.92 18.80
N GLY A 488 -27.20 -30.62 18.67
CA GLY A 488 -25.89 -30.08 18.24
C GLY A 488 -26.00 -29.13 17.04
N PRO A 489 -25.15 -28.10 16.87
CA PRO A 489 -25.07 -27.46 15.56
C PRO A 489 -24.60 -28.55 14.60
N THR A 490 -25.28 -28.73 13.47
CA THR A 490 -24.81 -29.65 12.44
C THR A 490 -23.49 -29.11 11.89
N HIS A 491 -22.39 -29.78 12.22
CA HIS A 491 -21.08 -29.42 11.68
C HIS A 491 -21.02 -29.89 10.22
N ASN A 492 -21.37 -29.00 9.29
CA ASN A 492 -21.15 -29.29 7.88
C ASN A 492 -19.64 -29.31 7.61
N THR A 493 -19.07 -30.51 7.48
CA THR A 493 -17.66 -30.69 7.17
C THR A 493 -17.47 -30.36 5.70
N GLY A 494 -17.18 -29.09 5.41
CA GLY A 494 -16.95 -28.62 4.04
C GLY A 494 -15.93 -29.47 3.26
N THR A 495 -15.88 -29.30 1.95
CA THR A 495 -15.03 -30.10 1.06
C THR A 495 -13.54 -29.90 1.35
N ALA A 496 -12.77 -30.98 1.24
CA ALA A 496 -11.32 -30.95 1.26
C ALA A 496 -10.78 -30.57 -0.12
N THR A 497 -9.67 -29.84 -0.18
CA THR A 497 -8.93 -29.64 -1.43
C THR A 497 -8.42 -30.99 -1.94
N SER A 498 -8.46 -31.22 -3.26
CA SER A 498 -7.95 -32.48 -3.82
C SER A 498 -6.44 -32.62 -3.57
N PRO A 499 -5.91 -33.85 -3.47
CA PRO A 499 -4.47 -34.08 -3.30
C PRO A 499 -3.62 -33.38 -4.37
N ASP A 500 -4.01 -33.50 -5.64
CA ASP A 500 -3.27 -32.90 -6.77
C ASP A 500 -3.26 -31.38 -6.73
N GLN A 501 -4.42 -30.77 -6.43
CA GLN A 501 -4.52 -29.32 -6.30
C GLN A 501 -3.70 -28.82 -5.11
N ARG A 502 -3.70 -29.56 -3.99
CA ARG A 502 -2.89 -29.23 -2.82
C ARG A 502 -1.40 -29.27 -3.14
N TRP A 503 -0.90 -30.34 -3.77
CA TRP A 503 0.51 -30.44 -4.12
C TRP A 503 0.94 -29.41 -5.17
N THR A 504 0.09 -29.10 -6.14
CA THR A 504 0.32 -28.02 -7.11
C THR A 504 0.48 -26.67 -6.42
N LEU A 505 -0.41 -26.34 -5.47
CA LEU A 505 -0.34 -25.11 -4.69
C LEU A 505 0.91 -25.07 -3.80
N THR A 506 1.25 -26.17 -3.14
CA THR A 506 2.46 -26.29 -2.32
C THR A 506 3.73 -26.07 -3.14
N ALA A 507 3.86 -26.73 -4.29
CA ALA A 507 5.01 -26.57 -5.19
C ALA A 507 5.17 -25.12 -5.64
N ARG A 508 4.05 -24.46 -6.01
CA ARG A 508 4.06 -23.03 -6.34
C ARG A 508 4.58 -22.18 -5.16
N LEU A 509 4.09 -22.40 -3.94
CA LEU A 509 4.52 -21.62 -2.78
C LEU A 509 6.00 -21.85 -2.41
N LEU A 510 6.52 -23.07 -2.60
CA LEU A 510 7.91 -23.40 -2.32
C LEU A 510 8.88 -22.75 -3.32
N HIS A 511 8.50 -22.62 -4.59
CA HIS A 511 9.44 -22.25 -5.67
C HIS A 511 9.18 -20.90 -6.35
N ASP A 512 7.98 -20.32 -6.26
CA ASP A 512 7.65 -19.03 -6.87
C ASP A 512 8.15 -17.85 -6.02
N GLU A 513 9.33 -17.33 -6.36
CA GLU A 513 9.95 -16.19 -5.67
C GLU A 513 9.27 -14.84 -5.94
N THR A 514 8.29 -14.79 -6.85
CA THR A 514 7.50 -13.57 -7.10
C THR A 514 6.44 -13.33 -6.03
N LEU A 515 6.10 -14.37 -5.26
CA LEU A 515 5.13 -14.31 -4.17
C LEU A 515 5.77 -13.74 -2.90
N ASP A 516 4.96 -13.02 -2.12
CA ASP A 516 5.39 -12.48 -0.83
C ASP A 516 5.85 -13.62 0.10
N PRO A 517 7.06 -13.54 0.69
CA PRO A 517 7.58 -14.54 1.63
C PRO A 517 6.60 -14.91 2.74
N THR A 518 5.82 -13.93 3.22
CA THR A 518 4.76 -14.13 4.24
C THR A 518 3.73 -15.15 3.78
N ASP A 519 3.27 -15.03 2.53
CA ASP A 519 2.20 -15.85 1.99
C ASP A 519 2.72 -17.25 1.62
N ARG A 520 3.95 -17.32 1.10
CA ARG A 520 4.67 -18.58 0.85
C ARG A 520 4.79 -19.41 2.12
N SER A 521 5.40 -18.85 3.17
CA SER A 521 5.59 -19.55 4.44
C SER A 521 4.27 -19.93 5.10
N ALA A 522 3.31 -19.01 5.18
CA ALA A 522 2.02 -19.29 5.82
C ALA A 522 1.19 -20.32 5.04
N GLY A 523 1.21 -20.26 3.71
CA GLY A 523 0.55 -21.24 2.85
C GLY A 523 1.15 -22.63 2.99
N CYS A 524 2.49 -22.75 3.02
CA CYS A 524 3.16 -24.04 3.24
C CYS A 524 2.86 -24.61 4.63
N LEU A 525 2.91 -23.79 5.69
CA LEU A 525 2.55 -24.23 7.05
C LEU A 525 1.10 -24.74 7.14
N LEU A 526 0.19 -24.15 6.36
CA LEU A 526 -1.19 -24.58 6.25
C LEU A 526 -1.35 -25.89 5.44
N LEU A 527 -0.71 -26.00 4.27
CA LEU A 527 -0.95 -27.09 3.31
C LEU A 527 -0.11 -28.36 3.57
N LEU A 528 1.06 -28.22 4.20
CA LEU A 528 1.93 -29.33 4.57
C LEU A 528 1.61 -29.85 5.97
N TYR A 529 1.55 -28.94 6.96
CA TYR A 529 1.39 -29.32 8.37
C TYR A 529 -0.05 -29.15 8.88
N GLY A 530 -0.98 -28.78 8.01
CA GLY A 530 -2.36 -28.55 8.39
C GLY A 530 -2.53 -27.43 9.41
N GLN A 531 -1.57 -26.50 9.60
CA GLN A 531 -1.58 -25.63 10.77
C GLN A 531 -2.66 -24.52 10.71
N GLN A 532 -3.23 -24.15 11.86
CA GLN A 532 -4.36 -23.22 11.90
C GLN A 532 -3.87 -21.79 11.68
N LEU A 533 -4.56 -20.98 10.86
CA LEU A 533 -4.16 -19.59 10.61
C LEU A 533 -4.00 -18.74 11.88
N SER A 534 -4.81 -19.01 12.91
CA SER A 534 -4.69 -18.35 14.22
C SER A 534 -3.39 -18.68 14.94
N ARG A 535 -2.84 -19.89 14.74
CA ARG A 535 -1.54 -20.30 15.28
C ARG A 535 -0.39 -19.81 14.42
N ILE A 536 -0.52 -19.93 13.09
CA ILE A 536 0.47 -19.43 12.13
C ILE A 536 0.73 -17.95 12.36
N ALA A 537 -0.34 -17.14 12.44
CA ALA A 537 -0.25 -15.71 12.71
C ALA A 537 0.62 -15.36 13.93
N THR A 538 0.60 -16.20 14.97
CA THR A 538 1.28 -15.98 16.25
C THR A 538 2.61 -16.74 16.38
N ILE A 539 3.16 -17.25 15.29
CA ILE A 539 4.50 -17.84 15.32
C ILE A 539 5.52 -16.73 15.62
N THR A 540 6.47 -17.05 16.51
CA THR A 540 7.55 -16.14 16.87
C THR A 540 8.83 -16.49 16.13
N THR A 541 9.75 -15.54 16.00
CA THR A 541 11.08 -15.75 15.42
C THR A 541 11.87 -16.82 16.18
N ASN A 542 11.72 -16.87 17.51
CA ASN A 542 12.36 -17.89 18.36
C ASN A 542 11.83 -19.32 18.14
N GLN A 543 10.67 -19.50 17.49
CA GLN A 543 10.16 -20.83 17.13
C GLN A 543 10.79 -21.36 15.83
N VAL A 544 11.65 -20.58 15.18
CA VAL A 544 12.39 -21.00 13.98
C VAL A 544 13.86 -21.15 14.36
N ALA A 545 14.37 -22.37 14.30
CA ALA A 545 15.74 -22.69 14.66
C ALA A 545 16.42 -23.50 13.56
N THR A 546 17.72 -23.29 13.38
CA THR A 546 18.54 -24.13 12.50
C THR A 546 19.34 -25.10 13.36
N ARG A 547 19.20 -26.40 13.09
CA ARG A 547 19.93 -27.48 13.77
C ARG A 547 20.50 -28.42 12.71
N ASP A 548 21.80 -28.71 12.79
CA ASP A 548 22.49 -29.63 11.86
C ASP A 548 22.23 -29.32 10.37
N GLY A 549 22.23 -28.03 10.02
CA GLY A 549 21.97 -27.56 8.65
C GLY A 549 20.50 -27.59 8.22
N THR A 550 19.59 -28.16 9.02
CA THR A 550 18.16 -28.25 8.74
C THR A 550 17.37 -27.23 9.56
N VAL A 551 16.45 -26.52 8.91
CA VAL A 551 15.56 -25.58 9.60
C VAL A 551 14.42 -26.35 10.24
N HIS A 552 14.14 -26.05 11.51
CA HIS A 552 13.07 -26.60 12.32
C HIS A 552 12.11 -25.50 12.73
N VAL A 553 10.82 -25.85 12.81
CA VAL A 553 9.78 -24.97 13.33
C VAL A 553 9.11 -25.65 14.50
N GLN A 554 9.02 -24.95 15.63
CA GLN A 554 8.28 -25.42 16.79
C GLN A 554 6.77 -25.36 16.50
N LEU A 555 6.14 -26.52 16.38
CA LEU A 555 4.69 -26.68 16.25
C LEU A 555 4.18 -27.51 17.44
N GLY A 556 3.20 -26.98 18.16
CA GLY A 556 2.79 -27.59 19.42
C GLY A 556 3.94 -27.53 20.43
N GLU A 557 4.36 -28.69 20.92
CA GLU A 557 5.48 -28.85 21.85
C GLU A 557 6.76 -29.36 21.17
N HIS A 558 6.72 -29.61 19.86
CA HIS A 558 7.78 -30.31 19.13
C HIS A 558 8.42 -29.43 18.05
N ASP A 559 9.72 -29.62 17.85
CA ASP A 559 10.47 -29.01 16.75
C ASP A 559 10.42 -29.93 15.52
N ILE A 560 9.78 -29.45 14.45
CA ILE A 560 9.55 -30.26 13.25
C ILE A 560 10.46 -29.76 12.12
N PRO A 561 11.21 -30.64 11.44
CA PRO A 561 12.02 -30.25 10.29
C PRO A 561 11.13 -29.79 9.13
N VAL A 562 11.57 -28.73 8.44
CA VAL A 562 10.88 -28.21 7.26
C VAL A 562 11.68 -28.46 5.98
N PRO A 563 11.02 -28.61 4.82
CA PRO A 563 11.72 -28.69 3.54
C PRO A 563 12.61 -27.47 3.30
N ASP A 564 13.79 -27.68 2.72
CA ASP A 564 14.79 -26.61 2.47
C ASP A 564 14.22 -25.33 1.84
N PRO A 565 13.35 -25.37 0.81
CA PRO A 565 12.80 -24.15 0.24
C PRO A 565 11.98 -23.36 1.27
N LEU A 566 11.22 -24.05 2.13
CA LEU A 566 10.47 -23.40 3.22
C LEU A 566 11.42 -22.88 4.30
N GLY A 567 12.44 -23.65 4.66
CA GLY A 567 13.46 -23.26 5.64
C GLY A 567 14.18 -21.97 5.27
N LYS A 568 14.55 -21.80 3.99
CA LYS A 568 15.15 -20.56 3.46
C LYS A 568 14.23 -19.36 3.65
N VAL A 569 12.96 -19.47 3.27
CA VAL A 569 11.98 -18.37 3.39
C VAL A 569 11.70 -18.02 4.86
N LEU A 570 11.59 -19.02 5.74
CA LEU A 570 11.38 -18.79 7.17
C LEU A 570 12.58 -18.10 7.82
N THR A 571 13.80 -18.52 7.47
CA THR A 571 15.03 -17.91 7.97
C THR A 571 15.19 -16.47 7.45
N GLU A 572 14.84 -16.24 6.18
CA GLU A 572 14.82 -14.89 5.60
C GLU A 572 13.81 -14.00 6.33
N LEU A 573 12.58 -14.49 6.58
CA LEU A 573 11.58 -13.75 7.34
C LEU A 573 12.00 -13.47 8.78
N ALA A 574 12.63 -14.43 9.46
CA ALA A 574 13.09 -14.26 10.83
C ALA A 574 14.21 -13.21 10.93
N ARG A 575 15.13 -13.19 9.96
CA ARG A 575 16.25 -12.24 9.91
C ARG A 575 15.83 -10.86 9.40
N ASN A 576 15.17 -10.83 8.25
CA ASN A 576 14.86 -9.61 7.53
C ASN A 576 13.52 -9.04 7.95
N GLY A 577 12.65 -9.76 8.65
CA GLY A 577 11.30 -9.32 9.00
C GLY A 577 10.42 -9.02 7.79
N ARG A 578 9.15 -8.70 8.04
CA ARG A 578 8.21 -8.34 6.97
C ARG A 578 8.52 -6.97 6.38
N ALA A 579 8.35 -6.81 5.06
CA ALA A 579 8.58 -5.53 4.38
C ALA A 579 7.64 -4.41 4.86
N TYR A 580 6.43 -4.75 5.31
CA TYR A 580 5.42 -3.80 5.74
C TYR A 580 4.96 -4.06 7.18
N THR A 581 5.28 -3.10 8.06
CA THR A 581 4.84 -3.03 9.45
C THR A 581 4.14 -1.68 9.71
N GLY A 582 3.35 -1.62 10.78
CA GLY A 582 2.69 -0.39 11.21
C GLY A 582 3.70 0.72 11.56
N THR A 583 3.30 1.98 11.37
CA THR A 583 4.09 3.10 11.92
C THR A 583 4.06 3.04 13.44
N GLY A 584 5.21 3.22 14.09
CA GLY A 584 5.35 3.07 15.54
C GLY A 584 5.47 1.62 16.00
N SER A 585 5.58 0.65 15.08
CA SER A 585 6.01 -0.71 15.43
C SER A 585 7.45 -0.69 15.97
N PRO A 586 7.77 -1.48 17.00
CA PRO A 586 9.14 -1.67 17.47
C PRO A 586 10.08 -2.14 16.36
N THR A 587 11.36 -1.81 16.51
CA THR A 587 12.42 -2.19 15.55
C THR A 587 12.66 -3.69 15.51
N GLN A 588 12.61 -4.32 16.67
CA GLN A 588 12.66 -5.77 16.83
C GLN A 588 11.29 -6.25 17.28
N THR A 589 10.80 -7.30 16.63
CA THR A 589 9.52 -7.93 16.91
C THR A 589 9.77 -9.41 17.07
N ASP A 590 9.21 -9.99 18.13
CA ASP A 590 9.29 -11.43 18.33
C ASP A 590 8.38 -12.17 17.36
N TRP A 591 7.42 -11.50 16.71
CA TRP A 591 6.54 -12.12 15.73
C TRP A 591 7.25 -12.37 14.41
N LEU A 592 7.17 -13.61 13.91
CA LEU A 592 7.60 -13.96 12.55
C LEU A 592 6.75 -13.24 11.50
N PHE A 593 5.46 -13.06 11.79
CA PHE A 593 4.50 -12.38 10.92
C PHE A 593 3.93 -11.11 11.59
N PRO A 594 4.70 -10.01 11.68
CA PRO A 594 4.22 -8.78 12.28
C PRO A 594 3.08 -8.16 11.47
N GLY A 595 2.11 -7.60 12.19
CA GLY A 595 0.91 -6.98 11.64
C GLY A 595 1.10 -5.49 11.33
N GLY A 596 0.02 -4.89 10.81
CA GLY A 596 -0.06 -3.44 10.65
C GLY A 596 -0.39 -2.69 11.95
N LEU A 597 -0.87 -3.41 12.97
CA LEU A 597 -1.04 -2.88 14.31
C LEU A 597 0.29 -3.01 15.08
N PRO A 598 0.83 -1.93 15.64
CA PRO A 598 2.08 -1.96 16.39
C PRO A 598 2.09 -2.98 17.53
N GLY A 599 3.18 -3.74 17.66
CA GLY A 599 3.34 -4.80 18.66
C GLY A 599 2.42 -6.02 18.50
N LYS A 600 1.62 -6.12 17.43
CA LYS A 600 0.71 -7.24 17.19
C LYS A 600 1.08 -8.03 15.92
N PRO A 601 0.82 -9.36 15.91
CA PRO A 601 0.98 -10.15 14.71
C PRO A 601 -0.09 -9.82 13.66
N ILE A 602 0.12 -10.29 12.43
CA ILE A 602 -0.92 -10.29 11.40
C ILE A 602 -2.17 -11.03 11.91
N THR A 603 -3.36 -10.54 11.60
CA THR A 603 -4.59 -11.25 12.00
C THR A 603 -4.81 -12.47 11.13
N ALA A 604 -5.37 -13.54 11.70
CA ALA A 604 -5.73 -14.75 10.96
C ALA A 604 -6.69 -14.45 9.79
N SER A 605 -7.59 -13.49 9.97
CA SER A 605 -8.50 -13.03 8.90
C SER A 605 -7.73 -12.42 7.73
N ARG A 606 -6.78 -11.52 8.01
CA ARG A 606 -5.97 -10.87 6.98
C ARG A 606 -5.05 -11.87 6.28
N LEU A 607 -4.49 -12.81 7.02
CA LEU A 607 -3.71 -13.91 6.45
C LEU A 607 -4.58 -14.79 5.54
N GLY A 608 -5.81 -15.11 5.97
CA GLY A 608 -6.77 -15.85 5.16
C GLY A 608 -7.20 -15.11 3.88
N GLU A 609 -7.40 -13.79 3.94
CA GLU A 609 -7.67 -12.97 2.74
C GLU A 609 -6.53 -13.03 1.73
N ARG A 610 -5.28 -12.94 2.21
CA ARG A 610 -4.09 -13.00 1.35
C ARG A 610 -3.93 -14.37 0.69
N LEU A 611 -4.09 -15.44 1.44
CA LEU A 611 -4.07 -16.80 0.90
C LEU A 611 -5.21 -17.06 -0.10
N ARG A 612 -6.40 -16.51 0.17
CA ARG A 612 -7.55 -16.61 -0.76
C ARG A 612 -7.26 -15.92 -2.09
N ALA A 613 -6.54 -14.80 -2.09
CA ALA A 613 -6.10 -14.13 -3.32
C ALA A 613 -5.14 -14.99 -4.17
N LEU A 614 -4.50 -16.00 -3.57
CA LEU A 614 -3.66 -16.99 -4.25
C LEU A 614 -4.45 -18.26 -4.64
N GLY A 615 -5.76 -18.28 -4.45
CA GLY A 615 -6.61 -19.44 -4.71
C GLY A 615 -6.64 -20.49 -3.58
N ILE A 616 -6.07 -20.19 -2.42
CA ILE A 616 -5.97 -21.13 -1.30
C ILE A 616 -7.15 -20.93 -0.33
N SER A 617 -8.03 -21.93 -0.23
CA SER A 617 -9.05 -21.98 0.80
C SER A 617 -8.46 -22.55 2.09
N ALA A 618 -8.35 -21.72 3.12
CA ALA A 618 -7.73 -22.10 4.39
C ALA A 618 -8.39 -23.31 5.06
N GLN A 619 -9.73 -23.38 5.03
CA GLN A 619 -10.48 -24.49 5.63
C GLN A 619 -10.29 -25.79 4.82
N ALA A 620 -10.45 -25.72 3.49
CA ALA A 620 -10.34 -26.88 2.62
C ALA A 620 -8.90 -27.44 2.57
N GLY A 621 -7.90 -26.56 2.51
CA GLY A 621 -6.49 -26.92 2.52
C GLY A 621 -6.04 -27.55 3.84
N ARG A 622 -6.40 -26.96 4.98
CA ARG A 622 -6.13 -27.56 6.31
C ARG A 622 -6.79 -28.93 6.45
N ARG A 623 -8.05 -29.07 6.01
CA ARG A 623 -8.78 -30.33 6.07
C ARG A 623 -8.08 -31.42 5.25
N ALA A 624 -7.67 -31.11 4.03
CA ALA A 624 -6.92 -32.03 3.17
C ALA A 624 -5.60 -32.47 3.82
N ALA A 625 -4.82 -31.52 4.35
CA ALA A 625 -3.57 -31.84 5.04
C ALA A 625 -3.77 -32.71 6.29
N LEU A 626 -4.79 -32.44 7.11
CA LEU A 626 -5.06 -33.23 8.30
C LEU A 626 -5.58 -34.63 7.98
N ILE A 627 -6.37 -34.81 6.92
CA ILE A 627 -6.81 -36.14 6.46
C ILE A 627 -5.59 -36.96 6.02
N ASP A 628 -4.70 -36.36 5.21
CA ASP A 628 -3.48 -37.01 4.73
C ASP A 628 -2.54 -37.40 5.89
N LEU A 629 -2.28 -36.48 6.82
CA LEU A 629 -1.44 -36.75 7.99
C LEU A 629 -2.07 -37.79 8.92
N ALA A 630 -3.39 -37.76 9.12
CA ALA A 630 -4.09 -38.72 9.99
C ALA A 630 -4.17 -40.13 9.37
N ALA A 631 -3.99 -40.26 8.06
CA ALA A 631 -3.84 -41.57 7.40
C ALA A 631 -2.46 -42.19 7.64
N GLN A 632 -1.44 -41.38 7.96
CA GLN A 632 -0.04 -41.79 8.07
C GLN A 632 0.46 -41.84 9.52
N LEU A 633 -0.18 -41.12 10.44
CA LEU A 633 0.28 -40.95 11.82
C LEU A 633 -0.79 -41.39 12.84
N PRO A 634 -0.39 -42.04 13.94
CA PRO A 634 -1.29 -42.29 15.07
C PRO A 634 -1.87 -41.00 15.67
N ALA A 635 -3.10 -41.06 16.18
CA ALA A 635 -3.79 -39.90 16.73
C ALA A 635 -3.02 -39.20 17.88
N ALA A 636 -2.30 -39.95 18.71
CA ALA A 636 -1.47 -39.38 19.79
C ALA A 636 -0.33 -38.53 19.23
N MET A 637 0.45 -39.07 18.27
CA MET A 637 1.53 -38.32 17.61
C MET A 637 0.99 -37.09 16.87
N LEU A 638 -0.13 -37.21 16.16
CA LEU A 638 -0.74 -36.08 15.47
C LEU A 638 -1.20 -34.99 16.45
N ALA A 639 -1.72 -35.38 17.61
CA ALA A 639 -2.09 -34.45 18.68
C ALA A 639 -0.87 -33.69 19.20
N ASP A 640 0.21 -34.39 19.48
CA ASP A 640 1.42 -33.81 20.09
C ASP A 640 2.23 -32.94 19.12
N LEU A 641 2.40 -33.39 17.87
CA LEU A 641 3.15 -32.67 16.83
C LEU A 641 2.45 -31.38 16.38
N LEU A 642 1.12 -31.38 16.30
CA LEU A 642 0.36 -30.22 15.82
C LEU A 642 -0.32 -29.44 16.94
N GLY A 643 -0.18 -29.89 18.19
CA GLY A 643 -0.85 -29.35 19.38
C GLY A 643 -2.38 -29.44 19.31
N LEU A 644 -2.94 -30.54 18.80
CA LEU A 644 -4.39 -30.75 18.75
C LEU A 644 -4.89 -31.37 20.05
N ALA A 645 -6.15 -31.13 20.42
CA ALA A 645 -6.76 -31.91 21.49
C ALA A 645 -6.82 -33.40 21.08
N PRO A 646 -6.50 -34.36 21.95
CA PRO A 646 -6.49 -35.79 21.61
C PRO A 646 -7.80 -36.26 20.95
N THR A 647 -8.94 -35.81 21.47
CA THR A 647 -10.27 -36.11 20.91
C THR A 647 -10.47 -35.57 19.50
N THR A 648 -9.79 -34.48 19.14
CA THR A 648 -9.84 -33.91 17.78
C THR A 648 -8.96 -34.73 16.83
N ALA A 649 -7.78 -35.18 17.27
CA ALA A 649 -6.92 -36.03 16.46
C ALA A 649 -7.58 -37.39 16.13
N VAL A 650 -8.25 -38.01 17.11
CA VAL A 650 -9.02 -39.25 16.90
C VAL A 650 -10.14 -39.04 15.87
N LYS A 651 -10.84 -37.90 15.89
CA LYS A 651 -11.86 -37.59 14.87
C LYS A 651 -11.27 -37.50 13.47
N TRP A 652 -10.09 -36.91 13.31
CA TRP A 652 -9.41 -36.84 12.02
C TRP A 652 -8.98 -38.22 11.52
N MET A 653 -8.44 -39.06 12.40
CA MET A 653 -8.07 -40.44 12.08
C MET A 653 -9.27 -41.26 11.61
N ARG A 654 -10.41 -41.16 12.31
CA ARG A 654 -11.67 -41.81 11.87
C ARG A 654 -12.14 -41.32 10.51
N GLN A 655 -12.03 -40.01 10.24
CA GLN A 655 -12.40 -39.44 8.93
C GLN A 655 -11.44 -39.83 7.80
N ALA A 656 -10.18 -40.13 8.11
CA ALA A 656 -9.20 -40.64 7.16
C ALA A 656 -9.33 -42.14 6.87
N GLY A 657 -10.32 -42.82 7.48
CA GLY A 657 -10.52 -44.27 7.36
C GLY A 657 -9.61 -45.09 8.29
N GLY A 658 -8.92 -44.45 9.24
CA GLY A 658 -7.89 -45.04 10.10
C GLY A 658 -8.39 -45.73 11.37
N ASP A 659 -9.58 -46.32 11.40
CA ASP A 659 -9.98 -47.19 12.52
C ASP A 659 -9.55 -48.65 12.27
N TRP A 660 -8.24 -48.86 12.09
CA TRP A 660 -7.65 -50.19 12.00
C TRP A 660 -7.93 -51.02 13.26
N SER A 661 -8.09 -50.37 14.43
CA SER A 661 -8.48 -51.01 15.69
C SER A 661 -9.92 -51.51 15.71
N GLY A 662 -10.86 -50.72 15.18
CA GLY A 662 -12.26 -51.13 15.02
C GLY A 662 -12.39 -52.26 14.01
N TYR A 663 -11.71 -52.14 12.87
CA TYR A 663 -11.66 -53.19 11.85
C TYR A 663 -11.00 -54.48 12.38
N ALA A 664 -9.87 -54.40 13.08
CA ALA A 664 -9.20 -55.56 13.67
C ALA A 664 -10.04 -56.20 14.81
N ALA A 665 -10.76 -55.40 15.60
CA ALA A 665 -11.67 -55.90 16.63
C ALA A 665 -12.92 -56.55 16.03
N GLU A 666 -13.45 -56.04 14.92
CA GLU A 666 -14.52 -56.69 14.15
C GLU A 666 -14.03 -57.98 13.48
N LEU A 667 -12.83 -57.98 12.89
CA LEU A 667 -12.22 -59.18 12.30
C LEU A 667 -11.94 -60.27 13.34
N ALA A 668 -11.51 -59.88 14.55
CA ALA A 668 -11.30 -60.78 15.68
C ALA A 668 -12.62 -61.34 16.23
N ARG A 669 -13.69 -60.54 16.28
CA ARG A 669 -15.03 -61.02 16.63
C ARG A 669 -15.61 -61.95 15.58
N ALA A 670 -15.36 -61.67 14.30
CA ALA A 670 -15.80 -62.50 13.18
C ALA A 670 -15.07 -63.85 13.12
N ARG A 671 -13.77 -63.90 13.48
CA ARG A 671 -13.00 -65.16 13.61
C ARG A 671 -13.45 -66.03 14.79
N ASN A 672 -13.98 -65.43 15.86
CA ASN A 672 -14.50 -66.17 17.01
C ASN A 672 -15.96 -66.67 16.83
N HIS A 673 -16.59 -66.41 15.68
CA HIS A 673 -17.98 -66.80 15.38
C HIS A 673 -18.09 -67.77 14.18
N GLN A 674 -17.00 -68.41 13.75
CA GLN A 674 -17.09 -69.61 12.90
C GLN A 674 -16.97 -70.86 13.79
N PRO A 675 -17.95 -71.78 13.77
CA PRO A 675 -17.98 -72.98 14.63
C PRO A 675 -16.86 -73.97 14.32
#